data_AF-A0A4P8H6T2-F1
#
_entry.id   AF-A0A4P8H6T2-F1
#
_cell.length_a   1.000
_cell.length_b   1.000
_cell.length_c   1.000
_cell.angle_alpha   90.00
_cell.angle_beta   90.00
_cell.angle_gamma   90.00
#
_symmetry.space_group_name_H-M   'P 1'
#
loop_
_entity.id
_entity.type
_entity.pdbx_description
1 polymer ?
#
loop_
_entity_poly.entity_id
_entity_poly.type
_entity_poly.pdbx_seq_one_letter_code
_entity_poly.pdbx_strand_id
1 'polypeptide(L)'
;MTDATTDATLTLATLRAGQRLRGLVPGQAVTLIAIDPIDAELFEVFYRDDAGRSGARAITDADAARFEVAGDFDSAPAYDADPDEFRLAAEALRIKYAALYDPMVAVNSSDVDPLPHQIRAVYDELLPRIPLRFLLADDPGAGKTIMAGLYLKELILRSDCERAIIVAPGGLVEQWREELSRKFDLRFEIFSRQMVDGAQGRNVFAEHPFLIARMDQLSRSEDLTEQLGEVTWDVAVVDEAHRMSAHYSSWAGEVDETKRFKLGRLLSETAHNFLLMTATPHAGKEEDFQLFMSLLDRDRFEGQYRQGVHRTDTDGLMRRMVKEDLLTFEGKPLFPERKAYTVEYELSPAERDLYEQVTDYVRTEMGRAERIAQAGDKKRGNNVGFALTVLQRRLASSPEAILRSLERRQQRLDTKLRDMQRITDDARFSTSISSHIDEWTTGKTTLDFGSDALPAFSVDDFEDFHEETTDEERAQFEEQADQVVDLATAAQTIPELRAEIAILEDLIKVARRVRLQDDDKKWVQLRTILDEQLLTHDGSGDARKIIIFTEHRDTLDYLQAKITAQFGRADSVITIHGGTRREDRKLARERFTHNPDTVVLLATDAAGEGLNLQRAHLMVNYDLPWNPNRIEQRFGRIHRIGQREVCHLWNMFARDTREGDVFTRLLAKIDQMSIAYNGNLFNVLGDADAFQERSLRDLLIEAIRYGDQPQVKAKLDRIIDAGVSHGLDEMLAERALHPEMFSALNLDEVRARMEKARERRLQPGYIAAFFLPALTRLGGRIRKRENGRYEITRVPARVIDTARRLNRWAPVAEQYERITFELSRMHPDGLADASLIAPGHPLLHAVIEATIDDLGPTLKQGTVLVDRRTKQTDAPMLMFSVEQRIENTAADADTVSHHFDYPLLEQDGTVTVSAAPPYLDYDRPDSTETEAIAEIAGSDWARQNHEKLVRAWAYREGLQPRMDEIKTRLDIETARTRAQVKDRLLAEINHWDREHNRLEALERGGTVGRLRAETALVRARQLDERLSHRLEQLDEATNLVAVPAVIRGAALVIPSALLATDNEPEAQTFARQTEEVERRAVEAVLAAERALGREPVEMPRNNPGYDIQSTDKGGFVHYIEVKGRIEGSDTFTITTNEITFAQTQGDRHRLALVEVSTSGAPNDQLRYVSDAFTHLEPSATTRSYNEVWRDYWERGAPPR
;
A
#
# COMPACT_ATOMS: atom_id res chain seq x y z
N MET A 1 -21.18 -32.51 58.10
CA MET A 1 -19.92 -32.97 58.73
C MET A 1 -18.82 -32.10 58.16
N THR A 2 -18.03 -31.48 59.02
CA THR A 2 -16.86 -30.67 58.69
C THR A 2 -15.78 -31.55 58.05
N ASP A 3 -15.54 -31.39 56.75
CA ASP A 3 -14.35 -31.95 56.11
C ASP A 3 -13.22 -30.93 56.16
N ALA A 4 -12.12 -31.36 56.77
CA ALA A 4 -10.91 -30.60 56.95
C ALA A 4 -10.12 -30.57 55.63
N THR A 5 -10.12 -29.44 54.94
CA THR A 5 -9.08 -29.15 53.93
C THR A 5 -7.79 -28.84 54.67
N THR A 6 -6.93 -29.84 54.81
CA THR A 6 -5.54 -29.67 55.21
C THR A 6 -4.84 -28.73 54.24
N ASP A 7 -4.38 -27.60 54.76
CA ASP A 7 -3.44 -26.67 54.14
C ASP A 7 -2.07 -27.36 54.09
N ALA A 8 -1.90 -28.29 53.14
CA ALA A 8 -0.65 -28.99 52.93
C ALA A 8 0.27 -28.08 52.13
N THR A 9 1.24 -27.44 52.80
CA THR A 9 2.33 -26.72 52.13
C THR A 9 2.99 -27.62 51.10
N LEU A 10 2.95 -27.18 49.84
CA LEU A 10 3.60 -27.86 48.71
C LEU A 10 5.11 -27.98 48.97
N THR A 11 5.62 -29.20 48.91
CA THR A 11 7.06 -29.50 48.90
C THR A 11 7.46 -30.15 47.59
N LEU A 12 8.75 -30.18 47.27
CA LEU A 12 9.31 -30.84 46.08
C LEU A 12 8.84 -32.30 45.96
N ALA A 13 8.67 -33.00 47.08
CA ALA A 13 8.19 -34.38 47.12
C ALA A 13 6.69 -34.54 46.79
N THR A 14 5.90 -33.48 46.89
CA THR A 14 4.45 -33.48 46.60
C THR A 14 4.12 -33.01 45.18
N LEU A 15 5.10 -32.44 44.48
CA LEU A 15 4.95 -32.02 43.10
C LEU A 15 4.82 -33.22 42.17
N ARG A 16 3.88 -33.15 41.24
CA ARG A 16 3.64 -34.19 40.24
C ARG A 16 3.54 -33.57 38.86
N ALA A 17 4.12 -34.25 37.87
CA ALA A 17 3.82 -33.97 36.47
C ALA A 17 2.29 -34.06 36.26
N GLY A 18 1.74 -33.06 35.56
CA GLY A 18 0.30 -32.85 35.37
C GLY A 18 -0.30 -31.78 36.30
N GLN A 19 0.28 -31.50 37.48
CA GLN A 19 -0.29 -30.53 38.42
C GLN A 19 -0.30 -29.11 37.84
N ARG A 20 -1.38 -28.38 38.11
CA ARG A 20 -1.50 -26.97 37.75
C ARG A 20 -1.18 -26.10 38.95
N LEU A 21 -0.18 -25.22 38.81
CA LEU A 21 0.34 -24.39 39.89
C LEU A 21 0.27 -22.91 39.54
N ARG A 22 -0.04 -22.06 40.53
CA ARG A 22 0.16 -20.61 40.49
C ARG A 22 1.39 -20.22 41.29
N GLY A 23 2.13 -19.22 40.80
CA GLY A 23 3.32 -18.69 41.47
C GLY A 23 4.66 -19.18 40.90
N LEU A 24 4.67 -20.25 40.09
CA LEU A 24 5.88 -20.69 39.38
C LEU A 24 6.30 -19.69 38.30
N VAL A 25 5.34 -19.06 37.66
CA VAL A 25 5.52 -17.86 36.82
C VAL A 25 4.69 -16.74 37.44
N PRO A 26 5.25 -15.54 37.70
CA PRO A 26 4.51 -14.45 38.33
C PRO A 26 3.21 -14.13 37.58
N GLY A 27 2.08 -14.15 38.31
CA GLY A 27 0.76 -13.81 37.76
C GLY A 27 0.13 -14.84 36.82
N GLN A 28 0.74 -16.02 36.64
CA GLN A 28 0.22 -17.05 35.73
C GLN A 28 0.06 -18.41 36.42
N ALA A 29 -0.92 -19.17 35.95
CA ALA A 29 -1.04 -20.59 36.26
C ALA A 29 -0.30 -21.39 35.17
N VAL A 30 0.46 -22.40 35.58
CA VAL A 30 1.22 -23.26 34.66
C VAL A 30 1.00 -24.72 34.99
N THR A 31 1.06 -25.57 33.98
CA THR A 31 0.94 -27.02 34.12
C THR A 31 2.33 -27.64 34.15
N LEU A 32 2.66 -28.40 35.19
CA LEU A 32 3.91 -29.14 35.24
C LEU A 32 3.92 -30.25 34.18
N ILE A 33 4.89 -30.25 33.30
CA ILE A 33 5.06 -31.27 32.24
C ILE A 33 5.94 -32.40 32.79
N ALA A 34 7.08 -32.04 33.37
CA ALA A 34 8.07 -32.97 33.89
C ALA A 34 8.82 -32.34 35.05
N ILE A 35 9.38 -33.19 35.89
CA ILE A 35 10.14 -32.81 37.07
C ILE A 35 11.41 -33.65 37.03
N ASP A 36 12.57 -33.00 36.96
CA ASP A 36 13.88 -33.64 36.95
C ASP A 36 14.66 -33.27 38.22
N PRO A 37 14.88 -34.21 39.15
CA PRO A 37 15.62 -33.93 40.38
C PRO A 37 17.12 -33.76 40.06
N ILE A 38 17.65 -32.54 40.24
CA ILE A 38 19.09 -32.26 40.08
C ILE A 38 19.85 -32.77 41.30
N ASP A 39 19.36 -32.46 42.51
CA ASP A 39 19.85 -32.99 43.79
C ASP A 39 18.73 -33.10 44.85
N ALA A 40 19.09 -33.27 46.12
CA ALA A 40 18.14 -33.46 47.21
C ALA A 40 17.31 -32.21 47.57
N GLU A 41 17.76 -31.00 47.22
CA GLU A 41 17.11 -29.72 47.57
C GLU A 41 16.74 -28.88 46.33
N LEU A 42 17.13 -29.32 45.12
CA LEU A 42 16.96 -28.59 43.87
C LEU A 42 16.38 -29.48 42.77
N PHE A 43 15.22 -29.09 42.24
CA PHE A 43 14.55 -29.79 41.15
C PHE A 43 14.43 -28.85 39.95
N GLU A 44 14.74 -29.34 38.75
CA GLU A 44 14.39 -28.65 37.51
C GLU A 44 12.97 -29.04 37.09
N VAL A 45 12.11 -28.05 36.92
CA VAL A 45 10.72 -28.28 36.59
C VAL A 45 10.42 -27.72 35.22
N PHE A 46 9.94 -28.59 34.35
CA PHE A 46 9.45 -28.26 33.03
C PHE A 46 7.96 -27.98 33.14
N TYR A 47 7.52 -26.82 32.67
CA TYR A 47 6.14 -26.39 32.78
C TYR A 47 5.63 -25.87 31.44
N ARG A 48 4.31 -25.83 31.29
CA ARG A 48 3.61 -25.18 30.18
C ARG A 48 2.74 -24.05 30.71
N ASP A 49 2.85 -22.88 30.13
CA ASP A 49 1.94 -21.78 30.45
C ASP A 49 0.59 -21.93 29.72
N ASP A 50 -0.34 -21.03 30.05
CA ASP A 50 -1.66 -20.96 29.42
C ASP A 50 -1.62 -20.54 27.94
N ALA A 51 -0.49 -20.05 27.44
CA ALA A 51 -0.25 -19.76 26.03
C ALA A 51 0.35 -20.97 25.28
N GLY A 52 0.56 -22.10 25.96
CA GLY A 52 1.15 -23.31 25.38
C GLY A 52 2.67 -23.30 25.32
N ARG A 53 3.33 -22.24 25.78
CA ARG A 53 4.79 -22.13 25.79
C ARG A 53 5.35 -22.99 26.90
N SER A 54 6.38 -23.76 26.56
CA SER A 54 7.07 -24.59 27.54
C SER A 54 8.27 -23.84 28.09
N GLY A 55 8.51 -23.96 29.39
CA GLY A 55 9.66 -23.39 30.05
C GLY A 55 10.27 -24.38 31.04
N ALA A 56 11.50 -24.12 31.44
CA ALA A 56 12.16 -24.83 32.52
C ALA A 56 12.54 -23.83 33.61
N ARG A 57 12.40 -24.23 34.88
CA ARG A 57 12.83 -23.44 36.02
C ARG A 57 13.33 -24.36 37.12
N ALA A 58 14.53 -24.09 37.62
CA ALA A 58 15.02 -24.70 38.85
C ALA A 58 14.27 -24.13 40.06
N ILE A 59 13.77 -25.00 40.93
CA ILE A 59 13.01 -24.65 42.13
C ILE A 59 13.55 -25.39 43.35
N THR A 60 13.45 -24.75 44.50
CA THR A 60 13.76 -25.32 45.82
C THR A 60 12.50 -25.62 46.62
N ASP A 61 12.61 -26.33 47.75
CA ASP A 61 11.49 -26.53 48.68
C ASP A 61 10.90 -25.19 49.19
N ALA A 62 11.73 -24.16 49.34
CA ALA A 62 11.29 -22.82 49.73
C ALA A 62 10.48 -22.10 48.63
N ASP A 63 10.75 -22.41 47.36
CA ASP A 63 9.95 -21.92 46.23
C ASP A 63 8.65 -22.70 46.10
N ALA A 64 8.70 -24.03 46.23
CA ALA A 64 7.53 -24.91 46.18
C ALA A 64 6.47 -24.52 47.22
N ALA A 65 6.89 -24.14 48.43
CA ALA A 65 6.00 -23.69 49.50
C ALA A 65 5.25 -22.37 49.21
N ARG A 66 5.66 -21.61 48.18
CA ARG A 66 4.98 -20.38 47.74
C ARG A 66 4.00 -20.61 46.61
N PHE A 67 3.95 -21.81 46.05
CA PHE A 67 3.03 -22.13 44.97
C PHE A 67 1.66 -22.50 45.54
N GLU A 68 0.62 -22.22 44.75
CA GLU A 68 -0.75 -22.62 45.06
C GLU A 68 -1.22 -23.65 44.04
N VAL A 69 -1.85 -24.74 44.50
CA VAL A 69 -2.48 -25.70 43.60
C VAL A 69 -3.72 -25.07 42.99
N ALA A 70 -3.72 -24.88 41.68
CA ALA A 70 -4.80 -24.25 40.93
C ALA A 70 -5.81 -25.27 40.36
N GLY A 71 -5.55 -26.56 40.48
CA GLY A 71 -6.43 -27.65 40.05
C GLY A 71 -5.68 -28.96 39.81
N ASP A 72 -6.41 -30.07 39.71
CA ASP A 72 -5.87 -31.40 39.40
C ASP A 72 -6.06 -31.73 37.91
N PHE A 73 -5.13 -32.49 37.32
CA PHE A 73 -5.02 -32.71 35.87
C PHE A 73 -6.18 -33.51 35.24
N ASP A 74 -6.77 -34.43 35.99
CA ASP A 74 -7.67 -35.46 35.43
C ASP A 74 -9.16 -35.09 35.49
N SER A 75 -9.53 -33.98 36.12
CA SER A 75 -10.93 -33.56 36.21
C SER A 75 -11.35 -32.76 34.98
N ALA A 76 -12.46 -33.16 34.35
CA ALA A 76 -13.13 -32.32 33.36
C ALA A 76 -13.55 -30.96 33.95
N PRO A 77 -13.83 -29.96 33.10
CA PRO A 77 -14.47 -28.71 33.52
C PRO A 77 -15.76 -28.95 34.31
N ALA A 78 -16.14 -28.01 35.16
CA ALA A 78 -17.37 -28.11 35.95
C ALA A 78 -18.64 -27.92 35.11
N TYR A 79 -18.50 -27.30 33.93
CA TYR A 79 -19.60 -26.97 33.00
C TYR A 79 -20.70 -26.09 33.62
N ASP A 80 -20.35 -25.26 34.61
CA ASP A 80 -21.29 -24.43 35.38
C ASP A 80 -21.15 -22.92 35.09
N ALA A 81 -20.35 -22.53 34.09
CA ALA A 81 -20.29 -21.14 33.66
C ALA A 81 -21.59 -20.69 32.98
N ASP A 82 -21.90 -19.39 33.07
CA ASP A 82 -23.03 -18.81 32.37
C ASP A 82 -22.89 -18.98 30.84
N PRO A 83 -23.88 -19.58 30.15
CA PRO A 83 -23.78 -19.84 28.72
C PRO A 83 -23.62 -18.59 27.85
N ASP A 84 -24.26 -17.48 28.23
CA ASP A 84 -24.22 -16.24 27.45
C ASP A 84 -22.86 -15.53 27.64
N GLU A 85 -22.29 -15.60 28.84
CA GLU A 85 -20.92 -15.13 29.11
C GLU A 85 -19.86 -15.98 28.39
N PHE A 86 -20.03 -17.32 28.38
CA PHE A 86 -19.18 -18.22 27.62
C PHE A 86 -19.22 -17.89 26.12
N ARG A 87 -20.41 -17.69 25.54
CA ARG A 87 -20.56 -17.30 24.13
C ARG A 87 -19.89 -15.96 23.84
N LEU A 88 -20.05 -14.96 24.70
CA LEU A 88 -19.39 -13.65 24.52
C LEU A 88 -17.86 -13.77 24.55
N ALA A 89 -17.31 -14.58 25.46
CA ALA A 89 -15.87 -14.81 25.52
C ALA A 89 -15.36 -15.58 24.28
N ALA A 90 -16.10 -16.58 23.83
CA ALA A 90 -15.77 -17.37 22.64
C ALA A 90 -15.81 -16.51 21.37
N GLU A 91 -16.84 -15.67 21.21
CA GLU A 91 -16.93 -14.72 20.10
C GLU A 91 -15.85 -13.65 20.16
N ALA A 92 -15.49 -13.15 21.35
CA ALA A 92 -14.39 -12.19 21.48
C ALA A 92 -13.06 -12.78 20.97
N LEU A 93 -12.74 -14.03 21.35
CA LEU A 93 -11.56 -14.73 20.83
C LEU A 93 -11.66 -14.97 19.32
N ARG A 94 -12.82 -15.41 18.83
CA ARG A 94 -13.03 -15.64 17.40
C ARG A 94 -12.84 -14.36 16.58
N ILE A 95 -13.38 -13.24 17.02
CA ILE A 95 -13.25 -11.94 16.34
C ILE A 95 -11.80 -11.42 16.45
N LYS A 96 -11.15 -11.58 17.60
CA LYS A 96 -9.73 -11.20 17.78
C LYS A 96 -8.83 -11.86 16.74
N TYR A 97 -9.03 -13.15 16.49
CA TYR A 97 -8.22 -13.93 15.56
C TYR A 97 -8.86 -14.05 14.17
N ALA A 98 -10.01 -13.41 13.92
CA ALA A 98 -10.72 -13.48 12.65
C ALA A 98 -9.88 -13.00 11.46
N ALA A 99 -8.99 -12.03 11.69
CA ALA A 99 -8.02 -11.53 10.71
C ALA A 99 -7.06 -12.59 10.17
N LEU A 100 -6.82 -13.64 10.94
CA LEU A 100 -5.97 -14.75 10.52
C LEU A 100 -6.71 -15.74 9.61
N TYR A 101 -8.06 -15.72 9.64
CA TYR A 101 -8.93 -16.65 8.91
C TYR A 101 -9.58 -16.08 7.67
N ASP A 102 -10.04 -14.84 7.75
CA ASP A 102 -10.55 -14.16 6.57
C ASP A 102 -9.34 -13.75 5.72
N PRO A 103 -9.22 -14.31 4.50
CA PRO A 103 -8.05 -14.08 3.66
C PRO A 103 -7.95 -12.63 3.19
N MET A 104 -8.99 -11.80 3.38
CA MET A 104 -9.08 -10.43 2.88
C MET A 104 -9.75 -9.47 3.89
N VAL A 105 -9.38 -9.51 5.18
CA VAL A 105 -10.03 -8.65 6.20
C VAL A 105 -9.83 -7.18 5.93
N ALA A 106 -8.67 -6.77 5.41
CA ALA A 106 -8.43 -5.37 5.09
C ALA A 106 -9.40 -4.84 4.05
N VAL A 107 -9.76 -5.63 3.02
CA VAL A 107 -10.78 -5.25 2.03
C VAL A 107 -12.14 -5.04 2.69
N ASN A 108 -12.52 -5.96 3.59
CA ASN A 108 -13.83 -5.98 4.21
C ASN A 108 -14.04 -4.92 5.31
N SER A 109 -12.95 -4.31 5.78
CA SER A 109 -12.93 -3.35 6.89
C SER A 109 -12.44 -1.96 6.47
N SER A 110 -12.15 -1.75 5.18
CA SER A 110 -11.67 -0.49 4.61
C SER A 110 -12.71 0.14 3.71
N ASP A 111 -12.73 1.47 3.67
CA ASP A 111 -13.53 2.26 2.75
C ASP A 111 -12.84 2.35 1.37
N VAL A 112 -12.67 1.18 0.74
CA VAL A 112 -12.09 1.02 -0.59
C VAL A 112 -12.83 -0.07 -1.36
N ASP A 113 -13.05 0.16 -2.65
CA ASP A 113 -13.46 -0.87 -3.61
C ASP A 113 -12.21 -1.33 -4.38
N PRO A 114 -11.50 -2.37 -3.93
CA PRO A 114 -10.24 -2.76 -4.55
C PRO A 114 -10.48 -3.42 -5.91
N LEU A 115 -9.65 -3.03 -6.87
CA LEU A 115 -9.72 -3.53 -8.24
C LEU A 115 -9.00 -4.87 -8.40
N PRO A 116 -9.28 -5.65 -9.47
CA PRO A 116 -8.71 -6.98 -9.64
C PRO A 116 -7.18 -7.03 -9.54
N HIS A 117 -6.47 -6.05 -10.12
CA HIS A 117 -5.01 -5.99 -10.06
C HIS A 117 -4.48 -5.65 -8.68
N GLN A 118 -5.21 -4.83 -7.91
CA GLN A 118 -4.86 -4.46 -6.54
C GLN A 118 -5.00 -5.66 -5.60
N ILE A 119 -6.07 -6.42 -5.75
CA ILE A 119 -6.28 -7.67 -5.01
C ILE A 119 -5.14 -8.65 -5.28
N ARG A 120 -4.85 -8.91 -6.56
CA ARG A 120 -3.78 -9.82 -6.95
C ARG A 120 -2.43 -9.37 -6.40
N ALA A 121 -2.12 -8.08 -6.51
CA ALA A 121 -0.87 -7.53 -5.98
C ALA A 121 -0.75 -7.76 -4.48
N VAL A 122 -1.79 -7.49 -3.69
CA VAL A 122 -1.72 -7.64 -2.23
C VAL A 122 -1.74 -9.09 -1.80
N TYR A 123 -2.68 -9.89 -2.31
CA TYR A 123 -3.01 -11.20 -1.76
C TYR A 123 -2.29 -12.38 -2.42
N ASP A 124 -1.91 -12.27 -3.69
CA ASP A 124 -1.16 -13.32 -4.38
C ASP A 124 0.34 -13.02 -4.42
N GLU A 125 0.73 -11.76 -4.22
CA GLU A 125 2.13 -11.33 -4.32
C GLU A 125 2.68 -10.78 -2.99
N LEU A 126 2.14 -9.71 -2.43
CA LEU A 126 2.76 -9.08 -1.26
C LEU A 126 2.64 -9.93 0.01
N LEU A 127 1.44 -10.40 0.37
CA LEU A 127 1.19 -11.12 1.62
C LEU A 127 1.85 -12.50 1.74
N PRO A 128 1.93 -13.33 0.69
CA PRO A 128 2.58 -14.64 0.79
C PRO A 128 4.08 -14.57 1.07
N ARG A 129 4.73 -13.43 0.82
CA ARG A 129 6.17 -13.24 0.97
C ARG A 129 6.53 -12.89 2.40
N ILE A 130 7.24 -13.79 3.07
CA ILE A 130 7.65 -13.65 4.48
C ILE A 130 9.16 -13.90 4.57
N PRO A 131 10.01 -12.86 4.71
CA PRO A 131 9.68 -11.43 4.70
C PRO A 131 9.45 -10.86 3.30
N LEU A 132 8.65 -9.78 3.21
CA LEU A 132 8.46 -9.05 1.96
C LEU A 132 9.68 -8.20 1.62
N ARG A 133 10.31 -8.44 0.46
CA ARG A 133 11.28 -7.55 -0.18
C ARG A 133 10.85 -7.32 -1.61
N PHE A 134 10.20 -6.18 -1.88
CA PHE A 134 9.47 -6.05 -3.15
C PHE A 134 9.43 -4.63 -3.72
N LEU A 135 9.48 -4.54 -5.05
CA LEU A 135 9.33 -3.33 -5.83
C LEU A 135 7.99 -3.32 -6.59
N LEU A 136 7.09 -2.45 -6.16
CA LEU A 136 5.83 -2.19 -6.85
C LEU A 136 6.04 -1.06 -7.87
N ALA A 137 6.23 -1.44 -9.14
CA ALA A 137 6.55 -0.54 -10.25
C ALA A 137 5.37 -0.26 -11.19
N ASP A 138 4.12 -0.47 -10.74
CA ASP A 138 2.92 -0.22 -11.53
C ASP A 138 2.80 1.24 -11.99
N ASP A 139 2.14 1.47 -13.12
CA ASP A 139 1.99 2.79 -13.74
C ASP A 139 1.38 3.87 -12.80
N PRO A 140 1.66 5.16 -13.05
CA PRO A 140 1.05 6.26 -12.30
C PRO A 140 -0.48 6.19 -12.32
N GLY A 141 -1.09 6.20 -11.13
CA GLY A 141 -2.54 6.14 -11.00
C GLY A 141 -3.14 4.73 -10.94
N ALA A 142 -2.35 3.65 -11.01
CA ALA A 142 -2.82 2.27 -10.81
C ALA A 142 -3.29 1.96 -9.37
N GLY A 143 -2.98 2.83 -8.40
CA GLY A 143 -3.40 2.69 -7.01
C GLY A 143 -2.38 2.02 -6.10
N LYS A 144 -1.07 2.25 -6.31
CA LYS A 144 0.02 1.75 -5.44
C LYS A 144 -0.20 2.07 -3.96
N THR A 145 -0.64 3.29 -3.64
CA THR A 145 -0.99 3.71 -2.27
C THR A 145 -2.14 2.87 -1.68
N ILE A 146 -3.11 2.46 -2.51
CA ILE A 146 -4.20 1.57 -2.06
C ILE A 146 -3.65 0.17 -1.75
N MET A 147 -2.79 -0.37 -2.61
CA MET A 147 -2.15 -1.68 -2.40
C MET A 147 -1.30 -1.70 -1.13
N ALA A 148 -0.47 -0.67 -0.92
CA ALA A 148 0.35 -0.54 0.28
C ALA A 148 -0.51 -0.33 1.55
N GLY A 149 -1.58 0.46 1.46
CA GLY A 149 -2.52 0.65 2.58
C GLY A 149 -3.26 -0.64 2.95
N LEU A 150 -3.71 -1.42 1.96
CA LEU A 150 -4.30 -2.74 2.18
C LEU A 150 -3.29 -3.70 2.81
N TYR A 151 -2.06 -3.76 2.30
CA TYR A 151 -0.99 -4.59 2.84
C TYR A 151 -0.67 -4.24 4.30
N LEU A 152 -0.44 -2.95 4.59
CA LEU A 152 -0.19 -2.47 5.96
C LEU A 152 -1.35 -2.81 6.90
N LYS A 153 -2.59 -2.53 6.47
CA LYS A 153 -3.77 -2.83 7.29
C LYS A 153 -3.90 -4.33 7.55
N GLU A 154 -3.69 -5.15 6.53
CA GLU A 154 -3.76 -6.60 6.67
C GLU A 154 -2.72 -7.10 7.68
N LEU A 155 -1.47 -6.65 7.62
CA LEU A 155 -0.44 -7.01 8.60
C LEU A 155 -0.79 -6.53 10.02
N ILE A 156 -1.25 -5.29 10.17
CA ILE A 156 -1.68 -4.76 11.48
C ILE A 156 -2.82 -5.59 12.06
N LEU A 157 -3.80 -5.97 11.24
CA LEU A 157 -4.93 -6.79 11.66
C LEU A 157 -4.51 -8.22 12.04
N ARG A 158 -3.50 -8.77 11.38
CA ARG A 158 -2.92 -10.08 11.67
C ARG A 158 -1.98 -10.05 12.89
N SER A 159 -1.72 -8.88 13.46
CA SER A 159 -0.73 -8.65 14.52
C SER A 159 0.72 -8.92 14.08
N ASP A 160 0.98 -8.85 12.77
CA ASP A 160 2.30 -9.00 12.15
C ASP A 160 3.00 -7.64 11.95
N CYS A 161 2.37 -6.54 12.40
CA CYS A 161 2.91 -5.19 12.32
C CYS A 161 2.49 -4.36 13.54
N GLU A 162 3.43 -4.13 14.45
CA GLU A 162 3.33 -3.20 15.57
C GLU A 162 3.98 -1.85 15.26
N ARG A 163 4.97 -1.83 14.36
CA ARG A 163 5.75 -0.65 13.97
C ARG A 163 5.89 -0.56 12.46
N ALA A 164 5.44 0.55 11.88
CA ALA A 164 5.62 0.83 10.47
C ALA A 164 6.08 2.28 10.21
N ILE A 165 6.98 2.42 9.24
CA ILE A 165 7.45 3.70 8.74
C ILE A 165 7.16 3.84 7.25
N ILE A 166 6.63 5.00 6.87
CA ILE A 166 6.40 5.38 5.48
C ILE A 166 7.30 6.56 5.16
N VAL A 167 8.21 6.39 4.21
CA VAL A 167 9.12 7.43 3.75
C VAL A 167 8.67 7.89 2.37
N ALA A 168 8.25 9.14 2.27
CA ALA A 168 7.71 9.71 1.05
C ALA A 168 8.30 11.11 0.76
N PRO A 169 8.22 11.60 -0.49
CA PRO A 169 8.49 12.99 -0.82
C PRO A 169 7.62 13.96 -0.01
N GLY A 170 8.15 15.16 0.29
CA GLY A 170 7.48 16.14 1.15
C GLY A 170 6.05 16.51 0.72
N GLY A 171 5.80 16.57 -0.59
CA GLY A 171 4.47 16.86 -1.15
C GLY A 171 3.42 15.76 -0.90
N LEU A 172 3.85 14.49 -0.75
CA LEU A 172 2.97 13.33 -0.64
C LEU A 172 2.67 12.91 0.80
N VAL A 173 3.50 13.29 1.78
CA VAL A 173 3.37 12.87 3.20
C VAL A 173 1.96 13.07 3.78
N GLU A 174 1.26 14.12 3.40
CA GLU A 174 -0.09 14.36 3.92
C GLU A 174 -1.20 13.74 3.12
N GLN A 175 -0.96 13.53 1.82
CA GLN A 175 -1.82 12.66 1.05
C GLN A 175 -1.78 11.25 1.66
N TRP A 176 -0.61 10.73 2.02
CA TRP A 176 -0.46 9.48 2.74
C TRP A 176 -1.25 9.46 4.05
N ARG A 177 -1.08 10.47 4.90
CA ARG A 177 -1.85 10.57 6.16
C ARG A 177 -3.36 10.59 5.92
N GLU A 178 -3.83 11.39 4.97
CA GLU A 178 -5.27 11.53 4.66
C GLU A 178 -5.84 10.24 4.05
N GLU A 179 -5.12 9.59 3.14
CA GLU A 179 -5.53 8.32 2.53
C GLU A 179 -5.55 7.18 3.54
N LEU A 180 -4.50 7.03 4.36
CA LEU A 180 -4.45 6.03 5.44
C LEU A 180 -5.58 6.23 6.44
N SER A 181 -5.82 7.46 6.88
CA SER A 181 -6.87 7.76 7.85
C SER A 181 -8.27 7.58 7.29
N ARG A 182 -8.56 8.01 6.05
CA ARG A 182 -9.92 7.94 5.49
C ARG A 182 -10.27 6.57 4.93
N LYS A 183 -9.38 6.02 4.10
CA LYS A 183 -9.65 4.76 3.38
C LYS A 183 -9.42 3.55 4.26
N PHE A 184 -8.44 3.61 5.16
CA PHE A 184 -7.98 2.44 5.92
C PHE A 184 -8.22 2.55 7.43
N ASP A 185 -8.69 3.69 7.94
CA ASP A 185 -8.76 4.01 9.39
C ASP A 185 -7.41 3.81 10.13
N LEU A 186 -6.30 3.98 9.40
CA LEU A 186 -4.95 3.88 9.94
C LEU A 186 -4.44 5.25 10.34
N ARG A 187 -4.11 5.42 11.62
CA ARG A 187 -3.60 6.68 12.16
C ARG A 187 -2.09 6.68 12.22
N PHE A 188 -1.49 7.25 11.19
CA PHE A 188 -0.06 7.53 11.14
C PHE A 188 0.21 8.99 11.53
N GLU A 189 1.22 9.20 12.35
CA GLU A 189 1.68 10.54 12.70
C GLU A 189 2.73 11.03 11.70
N ILE A 190 2.74 12.32 11.41
CA ILE A 190 3.76 12.92 10.54
C ILE A 190 4.94 13.32 11.41
N PHE A 191 6.10 12.78 11.09
CA PHE A 191 7.35 13.15 11.75
C PHE A 191 7.60 14.66 11.65
N SER A 192 7.82 15.30 12.80
CA SER A 192 8.02 16.74 12.90
C SER A 192 9.12 17.08 13.90
N ARG A 193 9.76 18.25 13.75
CA ARG A 193 10.78 18.72 14.70
C ARG A 193 10.26 18.86 16.13
N GLN A 194 8.98 19.21 16.29
CA GLN A 194 8.35 19.33 17.60
C GLN A 194 8.35 18.01 18.38
N MET A 195 8.28 16.88 17.69
CA MET A 195 8.38 15.55 18.32
C MET A 195 9.80 15.30 18.85
N VAL A 196 10.83 15.69 18.09
CA VAL A 196 12.24 15.59 18.50
C VAL A 196 12.48 16.42 19.77
N ASP A 197 11.99 17.66 19.79
CA ASP A 197 12.10 18.55 20.96
C ASP A 197 11.33 17.98 22.17
N GLY A 198 10.18 17.36 21.92
CA GLY A 198 9.31 16.75 22.93
C GLY A 198 9.85 15.46 23.55
N ALA A 199 10.67 14.69 22.81
CA ALA A 199 11.26 13.45 23.28
C ALA A 199 12.31 13.66 24.39
N GLN A 200 12.81 14.90 24.58
CA GLN A 200 13.76 15.27 25.64
C GLN A 200 15.01 14.37 25.68
N GLY A 201 15.58 14.05 24.52
CA GLY A 201 16.78 13.22 24.39
C GLY A 201 16.53 11.71 24.37
N ARG A 202 15.26 11.26 24.38
CA ARG A 202 14.90 9.87 24.05
C ARG A 202 14.76 9.71 22.54
N ASN A 203 14.91 8.47 22.06
CA ASN A 203 14.78 8.15 20.65
C ASN A 203 13.32 8.37 20.20
N VAL A 204 13.13 9.37 19.33
CA VAL A 204 11.79 9.78 18.84
C VAL A 204 11.12 8.67 18.03
N PHE A 205 11.90 7.89 17.27
CA PHE A 205 11.36 6.80 16.47
C PHE A 205 10.86 5.67 17.36
N ALA A 206 11.51 5.40 18.49
CA ALA A 206 11.06 4.40 19.45
C ALA A 206 9.69 4.73 20.08
N GLU A 207 9.39 6.01 20.35
CA GLU A 207 8.14 6.43 21.01
C GLU A 207 6.90 6.41 20.09
N HIS A 208 7.11 6.48 18.77
CA HIS A 208 6.05 6.59 17.77
C HIS A 208 6.06 5.38 16.81
N PRO A 209 5.13 4.41 16.97
CA PRO A 209 5.14 3.16 16.20
C PRO A 209 4.70 3.30 14.74
N PHE A 210 3.83 4.28 14.42
CA PHE A 210 3.30 4.48 13.07
C PHE A 210 3.64 5.89 12.56
N LEU A 211 4.69 5.98 11.75
CA LEU A 211 5.25 7.26 11.30
C LEU A 211 5.22 7.42 9.78
N ILE A 212 4.90 8.63 9.33
CA ILE A 212 5.18 9.09 7.97
C ILE A 212 6.27 10.15 8.06
N ALA A 213 7.38 9.93 7.38
CA ALA A 213 8.53 10.82 7.39
C ALA A 213 8.86 11.33 5.98
N ARG A 214 9.37 12.57 5.92
CA ARG A 214 9.87 13.14 4.68
C ARG A 214 11.25 12.55 4.38
N MET A 215 11.42 11.98 3.19
CA MET A 215 12.68 11.35 2.76
C MET A 215 13.90 12.26 2.98
N ASP A 216 13.83 13.50 2.49
CA ASP A 216 14.95 14.45 2.58
C ASP A 216 15.25 14.93 3.99
N GLN A 217 14.24 14.95 4.86
CA GLN A 217 14.43 15.33 6.26
C GLN A 217 15.26 14.29 7.01
N LEU A 218 15.01 13.01 6.74
CA LEU A 218 15.76 11.91 7.33
C LEU A 218 17.16 11.81 6.73
N SER A 219 17.28 11.78 5.40
CA SER A 219 18.55 11.51 4.71
C SER A 219 19.62 12.58 4.95
N ARG A 220 19.24 13.81 5.33
CA ARG A 220 20.19 14.92 5.54
C ARG A 220 20.72 15.02 6.95
N SER A 221 20.08 14.36 7.92
CA SER A 221 20.44 14.46 9.33
C SER A 221 21.08 13.15 9.80
N GLU A 222 22.37 13.19 10.12
CA GLU A 222 23.10 12.02 10.63
C GLU A 222 22.52 11.56 11.96
N ASP A 223 22.24 12.48 12.89
CA ASP A 223 21.62 12.18 14.20
C ASP A 223 20.28 11.44 14.08
N LEU A 224 19.43 11.81 13.10
CA LEU A 224 18.14 11.15 12.90
C LEU A 224 18.33 9.77 12.26
N THR A 225 19.32 9.64 11.38
CA THR A 225 19.65 8.36 10.73
C THR A 225 20.22 7.38 11.75
N GLU A 226 21.03 7.84 12.70
CA GLU A 226 21.54 7.04 13.82
C GLU A 226 20.40 6.59 14.73
N GLN A 227 19.53 7.50 15.18
CA GLN A 227 18.35 7.13 15.98
C GLN A 227 17.42 6.16 15.24
N LEU A 228 17.21 6.35 13.94
CA LEU A 228 16.40 5.43 13.13
C LEU A 228 17.02 4.02 13.08
N GLY A 229 18.35 3.93 13.06
CA GLY A 229 19.10 2.67 13.04
C GLY A 229 19.04 1.85 14.33
N GLU A 230 18.74 2.48 15.46
CA GLU A 230 18.55 1.80 16.74
C GLU A 230 17.19 1.10 16.87
N VAL A 231 16.31 1.28 15.89
CA VAL A 231 14.90 0.86 15.92
C VAL A 231 14.64 -0.14 14.81
N THR A 232 14.04 -1.27 15.17
CA THR A 232 13.52 -2.24 14.19
C THR A 232 12.10 -1.86 13.76
N TRP A 233 11.81 -2.14 12.49
CA TRP A 233 10.51 -1.88 11.87
C TRP A 233 9.92 -3.18 11.34
N ASP A 234 8.63 -3.42 11.55
CA ASP A 234 7.98 -4.59 10.94
C ASP A 234 7.75 -4.34 9.45
N VAL A 235 7.42 -3.09 9.11
CA VAL A 235 7.22 -2.65 7.72
C VAL A 235 7.85 -1.28 7.48
N ALA A 236 8.70 -1.19 6.45
CA ALA A 236 9.14 0.08 5.88
C ALA A 236 8.64 0.20 4.44
N VAL A 237 7.90 1.26 4.15
CA VAL A 237 7.39 1.59 2.82
C VAL A 237 8.10 2.84 2.31
N VAL A 238 8.66 2.78 1.11
CA VAL A 238 9.29 3.94 0.45
C VAL A 238 8.52 4.27 -0.82
N ASP A 239 7.90 5.45 -0.85
CA ASP A 239 7.22 5.99 -2.03
C ASP A 239 8.17 6.85 -2.88
N GLU A 240 7.98 6.81 -4.20
CA GLU A 240 8.91 7.37 -5.20
C GLU A 240 10.36 6.92 -4.96
N ALA A 241 10.54 5.62 -4.74
CA ALA A 241 11.81 4.99 -4.39
C ALA A 241 12.91 5.20 -5.44
N HIS A 242 12.58 5.54 -6.68
CA HIS A 242 13.56 5.90 -7.72
C HIS A 242 14.50 7.05 -7.31
N ARG A 243 14.11 7.85 -6.30
CA ARG A 243 14.96 8.88 -5.69
C ARG A 243 16.12 8.33 -4.85
N MET A 244 16.13 7.04 -4.53
CA MET A 244 17.20 6.36 -3.79
C MET A 244 18.21 5.76 -4.78
N SER A 245 18.89 6.60 -5.55
CA SER A 245 19.86 6.19 -6.58
C SER A 245 21.30 6.18 -6.07
N ALA A 246 22.14 5.37 -6.70
CA ALA A 246 23.60 5.36 -6.56
C ALA A 246 24.22 5.14 -7.94
N HIS A 247 25.45 5.63 -8.14
CA HIS A 247 26.11 5.61 -9.45
C HIS A 247 27.53 5.08 -9.36
N TYR A 248 28.04 4.46 -10.42
CA TYR A 248 29.46 4.14 -10.52
C TYR A 248 30.29 5.36 -10.92
N SER A 249 31.33 5.67 -10.16
CA SER A 249 32.26 6.75 -10.49
C SER A 249 33.12 6.39 -11.71
N SER A 250 33.14 7.31 -12.68
CA SER A 250 33.84 7.17 -13.97
C SER A 250 35.38 7.08 -13.88
N TRP A 251 35.95 7.36 -12.70
CA TRP A 251 37.40 7.41 -12.48
C TRP A 251 37.98 6.16 -11.78
N ALA A 252 37.15 5.34 -11.12
CA ALA A 252 37.64 4.24 -10.29
C ALA A 252 36.74 2.99 -10.22
N GLY A 253 35.51 3.03 -10.74
CA GLY A 253 34.54 1.95 -10.52
C GLY A 253 34.08 1.82 -9.06
N GLU A 254 34.34 2.84 -8.24
CA GLU A 254 33.78 2.95 -6.88
C GLU A 254 32.35 3.46 -6.97
N VAL A 255 31.44 2.90 -6.16
CA VAL A 255 30.05 3.32 -6.06
C VAL A 255 29.97 4.63 -5.26
N ASP A 256 29.44 5.67 -5.89
CA ASP A 256 29.08 6.93 -5.22
C ASP A 256 27.64 6.83 -4.71
N GLU A 257 27.50 6.60 -3.41
CA GLU A 257 26.21 6.43 -2.74
C GLU A 257 25.62 7.78 -2.31
N THR A 258 24.44 8.12 -2.83
CA THR A 258 23.70 9.29 -2.36
C THR A 258 23.26 9.14 -0.90
N LYS A 259 23.00 10.26 -0.22
CA LYS A 259 22.46 10.23 1.15
C LYS A 259 21.11 9.49 1.23
N ARG A 260 20.29 9.58 0.18
CA ARG A 260 19.00 8.87 0.09
C ARG A 260 19.20 7.37 -0.07
N PHE A 261 20.17 6.95 -0.88
CA PHE A 261 20.54 5.54 -1.00
C PHE A 261 20.97 4.97 0.36
N LYS A 262 21.79 5.69 1.13
CA LYS A 262 22.18 5.30 2.48
C LYS A 262 20.99 5.16 3.43
N LEU A 263 19.99 6.04 3.33
CA LEU A 263 18.75 5.93 4.08
C LEU A 263 17.95 4.68 3.67
N GLY A 264 17.76 4.44 2.37
CA GLY A 264 17.08 3.24 1.87
C GLY A 264 17.77 1.96 2.32
N ARG A 265 19.11 1.99 2.35
CA ARG A 265 19.95 0.91 2.81
C ARG A 265 19.77 0.61 4.30
N LEU A 266 19.73 1.66 5.13
CA LEU A 266 19.43 1.53 6.56
C LEU A 266 18.04 0.95 6.81
N LEU A 267 17.03 1.44 6.08
CA LEU A 267 15.65 0.91 6.18
C LEU A 267 15.59 -0.55 5.76
N SER A 268 16.33 -0.93 4.72
CA SER A 268 16.42 -2.34 4.31
C SER A 268 17.04 -3.21 5.42
N GLU A 269 18.05 -2.74 6.14
CA GLU A 269 18.69 -3.50 7.22
C GLU A 269 17.85 -3.56 8.51
N THR A 270 17.04 -2.54 8.78
CA THR A 270 16.26 -2.40 10.03
C THR A 270 14.81 -2.87 9.93
N ALA A 271 14.27 -2.95 8.71
CA ALA A 271 12.89 -3.38 8.48
C ALA A 271 12.82 -4.87 8.17
N HIS A 272 11.85 -5.57 8.77
CA HIS A 272 11.54 -6.96 8.45
C HIS A 272 10.96 -7.04 7.03
N ASN A 273 9.84 -6.32 6.78
CA ASN A 273 9.23 -6.16 5.46
C ASN A 273 9.63 -4.80 4.85
N PHE A 274 10.12 -4.82 3.60
CA PHE A 274 10.56 -3.62 2.88
C PHE A 274 9.90 -3.53 1.50
N LEU A 275 9.04 -2.52 1.34
CA LEU A 275 8.27 -2.27 0.14
C LEU A 275 8.73 -0.97 -0.52
N LEU A 276 9.31 -1.08 -1.72
CA LEU A 276 9.65 0.05 -2.57
C LEU A 276 8.51 0.28 -3.58
N MET A 277 8.13 1.54 -3.78
CA MET A 277 7.11 1.91 -4.78
C MET A 277 7.65 3.00 -5.69
N THR A 278 7.47 2.82 -6.99
CA THR A 278 7.82 3.83 -8.00
C THR A 278 6.99 3.61 -9.26
N ALA A 279 6.92 4.60 -10.15
CA ALA A 279 6.41 4.38 -11.50
C ALA A 279 7.53 4.11 -12.52
N THR A 280 8.73 4.61 -12.22
CA THR A 280 9.88 4.63 -13.12
C THR A 280 11.10 4.18 -12.32
N PRO A 281 11.42 2.89 -12.28
CA PRO A 281 12.46 2.37 -11.38
C PRO A 281 13.89 2.77 -11.77
N HIS A 282 14.11 3.18 -13.03
CA HIS A 282 15.38 3.69 -13.51
C HIS A 282 15.18 4.66 -14.68
N ALA A 283 16.21 5.45 -14.97
CA ALA A 283 16.28 6.33 -16.14
C ALA A 283 16.92 5.63 -17.37
N GLY A 284 16.90 4.29 -17.44
CA GLY A 284 17.47 3.50 -18.55
C GLY A 284 18.96 3.18 -18.43
N LYS A 285 19.57 3.33 -17.24
CA LYS A 285 20.93 2.83 -16.95
C LYS A 285 20.85 1.56 -16.12
N GLU A 286 21.17 0.42 -16.73
CA GLU A 286 21.10 -0.89 -16.09
C GLU A 286 22.02 -1.01 -14.86
N GLU A 287 23.19 -0.36 -14.88
CA GLU A 287 24.13 -0.38 -13.75
C GLU A 287 23.55 0.31 -12.50
N ASP A 288 22.86 1.44 -12.69
CA ASP A 288 22.20 2.19 -11.62
C ASP A 288 20.97 1.43 -11.11
N PHE A 289 20.24 0.76 -12.01
CA PHE A 289 19.11 -0.09 -11.66
C PHE A 289 19.54 -1.28 -10.82
N GLN A 290 20.65 -1.93 -11.16
CA GLN A 290 21.22 -3.02 -10.36
C GLN A 290 21.58 -2.54 -8.94
N LEU A 291 22.21 -1.36 -8.82
CA LEU A 291 22.50 -0.75 -7.52
C LEU A 291 21.21 -0.47 -6.74
N PHE A 292 20.16 0.04 -7.39
CA PHE A 292 18.85 0.25 -6.77
C PHE A 292 18.23 -1.06 -6.27
N MET A 293 18.26 -2.14 -7.07
CA MET A 293 17.75 -3.46 -6.68
C MET A 293 18.53 -4.09 -5.52
N SER A 294 19.79 -3.71 -5.30
CA SER A 294 20.55 -4.14 -4.13
C SER A 294 19.95 -3.69 -2.79
N LEU A 295 19.06 -2.67 -2.80
CA LEU A 295 18.29 -2.30 -1.61
C LEU A 295 17.29 -3.38 -1.19
N LEU A 296 16.82 -4.22 -2.12
CA LEU A 296 15.89 -5.32 -1.83
C LEU A 296 16.63 -6.62 -1.52
N ASP A 297 17.61 -6.97 -2.35
CA ASP A 297 18.42 -8.17 -2.17
C ASP A 297 19.86 -7.91 -2.59
N ARG A 298 20.72 -7.60 -1.61
CA ARG A 298 22.14 -7.36 -1.90
C ARG A 298 22.85 -8.60 -2.45
N ASP A 299 22.46 -9.81 -2.03
CA ASP A 299 23.16 -11.04 -2.44
C ASP A 299 22.92 -11.35 -3.93
N ARG A 300 21.75 -10.95 -4.45
CA ARG A 300 21.40 -11.07 -5.87
C ARG A 300 21.99 -9.96 -6.75
N PHE A 301 22.16 -8.74 -6.24
CA PHE A 301 22.43 -7.57 -7.10
C PHE A 301 23.71 -6.79 -6.79
N GLU A 302 24.45 -7.05 -5.71
CA GLU A 302 25.68 -6.30 -5.43
C GLU A 302 26.82 -6.69 -6.39
N GLY A 303 27.63 -5.70 -6.83
CA GLY A 303 28.79 -5.89 -7.74
C GLY A 303 28.66 -5.19 -9.10
N GLN A 304 29.78 -4.90 -9.77
CA GLN A 304 29.80 -4.10 -11.00
C GLN A 304 29.13 -4.83 -12.17
N TYR A 305 28.19 -4.16 -12.85
CA TYR A 305 27.53 -4.66 -14.05
C TYR A 305 28.54 -4.97 -15.17
N ARG A 306 28.31 -6.05 -15.94
CA ARG A 306 29.16 -6.43 -17.09
C ARG A 306 28.31 -6.91 -18.26
N GLN A 307 28.40 -6.18 -19.38
CA GLN A 307 27.68 -6.49 -20.61
C GLN A 307 27.97 -7.91 -21.11
N GLY A 308 26.91 -8.62 -21.53
CA GLY A 308 26.97 -9.93 -22.18
C GLY A 308 27.01 -11.16 -21.25
N VAL A 309 27.19 -10.97 -19.94
CA VAL A 309 27.15 -12.05 -18.93
C VAL A 309 26.01 -11.86 -17.92
N HIS A 310 25.53 -10.62 -17.74
CA HIS A 310 24.57 -10.26 -16.70
C HIS A 310 23.37 -9.49 -17.26
N ARG A 311 22.17 -9.95 -16.94
CA ARG A 311 20.91 -9.20 -17.05
C ARG A 311 20.27 -9.23 -15.67
N THR A 312 19.75 -8.10 -15.18
CA THR A 312 19.15 -8.03 -13.84
C THR A 312 17.87 -8.87 -13.82
N ASP A 313 17.95 -10.08 -13.27
CA ASP A 313 16.77 -10.93 -13.08
C ASP A 313 15.97 -10.42 -11.89
N THR A 314 14.87 -9.74 -12.17
CA THR A 314 13.96 -9.15 -11.19
C THR A 314 12.84 -10.09 -10.74
N ASP A 315 12.84 -11.33 -11.23
CA ASP A 315 11.80 -12.30 -10.93
C ASP A 315 11.67 -12.55 -9.41
N GLY A 316 10.42 -12.57 -8.96
CA GLY A 316 10.03 -12.68 -7.56
C GLY A 316 10.18 -11.41 -6.70
N LEU A 317 10.83 -10.35 -7.21
CA LEU A 317 11.12 -9.12 -6.46
C LEU A 317 10.45 -7.86 -6.99
N MET A 318 9.95 -7.90 -8.21
CA MET A 318 9.33 -6.74 -8.86
C MET A 318 8.06 -7.13 -9.60
N ARG A 319 7.09 -6.21 -9.61
CA ARG A 319 5.91 -6.26 -10.48
C ARG A 319 5.75 -4.93 -11.23
N ARG A 320 5.31 -5.00 -12.49
CA ARG A 320 4.94 -3.82 -13.27
C ARG A 320 3.70 -4.06 -14.14
N MET A 321 2.60 -3.40 -13.81
CA MET A 321 1.39 -3.32 -14.63
C MET A 321 1.32 -1.99 -15.38
N VAL A 322 0.98 -2.05 -16.68
CA VAL A 322 0.69 -0.87 -17.50
C VAL A 322 -0.82 -0.62 -17.58
N LYS A 323 -1.23 0.63 -17.77
CA LYS A 323 -2.65 1.04 -17.74
C LYS A 323 -3.54 0.29 -18.73
N GLU A 324 -3.01 -0.07 -19.89
CA GLU A 324 -3.70 -0.77 -20.96
C GLU A 324 -4.10 -2.20 -20.55
N ASP A 325 -3.35 -2.80 -19.62
CA ASP A 325 -3.59 -4.15 -19.11
C ASP A 325 -4.50 -4.16 -17.85
N LEU A 326 -4.92 -2.97 -17.38
CA LEU A 326 -5.78 -2.83 -16.21
C LEU A 326 -7.25 -2.93 -16.59
N LEU A 327 -7.92 -3.93 -16.02
CA LEU A 327 -9.31 -4.25 -16.31
C LEU A 327 -10.20 -4.08 -15.08
N THR A 328 -11.47 -3.73 -15.31
CA THR A 328 -12.53 -3.87 -14.32
C THR A 328 -12.89 -5.34 -14.10
N PHE A 329 -13.68 -5.64 -13.06
CA PHE A 329 -14.17 -7.00 -12.86
C PHE A 329 -14.96 -7.52 -14.04
N GLU A 330 -15.65 -6.67 -14.81
CA GLU A 330 -16.40 -7.04 -16.02
C GLU A 330 -15.51 -7.25 -17.26
N GLY A 331 -14.19 -7.15 -17.12
CA GLY A 331 -13.24 -7.29 -18.24
C GLY A 331 -13.17 -6.09 -19.17
N LYS A 332 -13.66 -4.92 -18.74
CA LYS A 332 -13.55 -3.67 -19.51
C LYS A 332 -12.24 -2.95 -19.16
N PRO A 333 -11.61 -2.22 -20.11
CA PRO A 333 -10.48 -1.34 -19.79
C PRO A 333 -10.84 -0.36 -18.68
N LEU A 334 -10.00 -0.30 -17.65
CA LEU A 334 -10.20 0.54 -16.47
C LEU A 334 -9.99 2.02 -16.78
N PHE A 335 -9.08 2.31 -17.69
CA PHE A 335 -8.72 3.67 -18.10
C PHE A 335 -9.42 4.05 -19.40
N PRO A 336 -9.94 5.29 -19.51
CA PRO A 336 -10.49 5.79 -20.75
C PRO A 336 -9.38 6.04 -21.77
N GLU A 337 -9.78 6.12 -23.05
CA GLU A 337 -8.89 6.37 -24.19
C GLU A 337 -8.06 7.64 -23.97
N ARG A 338 -6.79 7.59 -24.38
CA ARG A 338 -5.86 8.73 -24.41
C ARG A 338 -5.73 9.24 -25.84
N LYS A 339 -5.86 10.56 -26.03
CA LYS A 339 -5.62 11.24 -27.32
C LYS A 339 -4.55 12.30 -27.16
N ALA A 340 -3.39 12.07 -27.74
CA ALA A 340 -2.32 13.06 -27.83
C ALA A 340 -2.37 13.76 -29.18
N TYR A 341 -2.25 15.08 -29.17
CA TYR A 341 -2.28 15.94 -30.35
C TYR A 341 -1.01 16.78 -30.39
N THR A 342 -0.35 16.76 -31.54
CA THR A 342 0.78 17.63 -31.83
C THR A 342 0.28 18.93 -32.46
N VAL A 343 0.55 20.06 -31.81
CA VAL A 343 0.12 21.40 -32.26
C VAL A 343 1.35 22.19 -32.71
N GLU A 344 1.67 22.04 -33.99
CA GLU A 344 2.75 22.78 -34.64
C GLU A 344 2.27 24.18 -35.04
N TYR A 345 3.13 25.19 -34.86
CA TYR A 345 2.90 26.54 -35.38
C TYR A 345 4.16 27.15 -35.96
N GLU A 346 4.00 28.14 -36.84
CA GLU A 346 5.10 28.93 -37.39
C GLU A 346 5.19 30.27 -36.67
N LEU A 347 6.41 30.72 -36.36
CA LEU A 347 6.66 32.03 -35.76
C LEU A 347 6.25 33.14 -36.74
N SER A 348 5.72 34.24 -36.20
CA SER A 348 5.55 35.47 -36.98
C SER A 348 6.91 36.01 -37.44
N PRO A 349 6.96 36.84 -38.49
CA PRO A 349 8.23 37.43 -38.96
C PRO A 349 8.99 38.19 -37.86
N ALA A 350 8.26 38.82 -36.93
CA ALA A 350 8.85 39.57 -35.83
C ALA A 350 9.37 38.64 -34.70
N GLU A 351 8.64 37.56 -34.39
CA GLU A 351 9.11 36.53 -33.46
C GLU A 351 10.34 35.79 -34.00
N ARG A 352 10.37 35.49 -35.30
CA ARG A 352 11.52 34.85 -35.96
C ARG A 352 12.77 35.72 -35.89
N ASP A 353 12.64 37.02 -36.17
CA ASP A 353 13.74 37.99 -36.04
C ASP A 353 14.28 38.04 -34.61
N LEU A 354 13.39 38.08 -33.61
CA LEU A 354 13.78 38.01 -32.20
C LEU A 354 14.47 36.68 -31.87
N TYR A 355 13.94 35.56 -32.36
CA TYR A 355 14.48 34.24 -32.11
C TYR A 355 15.90 34.09 -32.67
N GLU A 356 16.12 34.52 -33.91
CA GLU A 356 17.44 34.48 -34.56
C GLU A 356 18.46 35.33 -33.79
N GLN A 357 18.12 36.58 -33.45
CA GLN A 357 19.03 37.47 -32.73
C GLN A 357 19.38 36.98 -31.32
N VAL A 358 18.40 36.47 -30.56
CA VAL A 358 18.65 35.93 -29.21
C VAL A 358 19.46 34.63 -29.30
N THR A 359 19.17 33.76 -30.27
CA THR A 359 19.94 32.52 -30.42
C THR A 359 21.38 32.79 -30.86
N ASP A 360 21.60 33.80 -31.69
CA ASP A 360 22.95 34.25 -32.06
C ASP A 360 23.75 34.80 -30.88
N TYR A 361 23.08 35.55 -29.99
CA TYR A 361 23.65 36.00 -28.72
C TYR A 361 24.02 34.80 -27.83
N VAL A 362 23.08 33.86 -27.63
CA VAL A 362 23.29 32.63 -26.83
C VAL A 362 24.47 31.82 -27.36
N ARG A 363 24.54 31.59 -28.67
CA ARG A 363 25.62 30.84 -29.32
C ARG A 363 26.98 31.52 -29.12
N THR A 364 27.04 32.83 -29.30
CA THR A 364 28.28 33.62 -29.17
C THR A 364 28.81 33.56 -27.73
N GLU A 365 27.93 33.73 -26.75
CA GLU A 365 28.30 33.70 -25.33
C GLU A 365 28.61 32.28 -24.85
N MET A 366 27.93 31.24 -25.35
CA MET A 366 28.27 29.85 -25.05
C MET A 366 29.69 29.50 -25.54
N GLY A 367 30.07 29.91 -26.75
CA GLY A 367 31.42 29.72 -27.27
C GLY A 367 32.49 30.52 -26.51
N ARG A 368 32.11 31.59 -25.79
CA ARG A 368 33.00 32.29 -24.84
C ARG A 368 33.10 31.53 -23.51
N ALA A 369 31.98 31.08 -22.97
CA ALA A 369 31.91 30.32 -21.72
C ALA A 369 32.74 29.03 -21.78
N GLU A 370 32.71 28.31 -22.90
CA GLU A 370 33.51 27.09 -23.10
C GLU A 370 35.02 27.38 -23.10
N ARG A 371 35.45 28.47 -23.73
CA ARG A 371 36.86 28.90 -23.69
C ARG A 371 37.31 29.25 -22.28
N ILE A 372 36.42 29.83 -21.46
CA ILE A 372 36.68 30.12 -20.03
C ILE A 372 36.82 28.81 -19.24
N ALA A 373 35.93 27.84 -19.47
CA ALA A 373 36.01 26.52 -18.82
C ALA A 373 37.30 25.77 -19.19
N GLN A 374 37.69 25.80 -20.48
CA GLN A 374 38.93 25.19 -20.98
C GLN A 374 40.20 25.90 -20.48
N ALA A 375 40.11 27.21 -20.20
CA ALA A 375 41.21 28.02 -19.66
C ALA A 375 41.42 27.86 -18.14
N GLY A 376 40.61 27.04 -17.46
CA GLY A 376 40.78 26.68 -16.04
C GLY A 376 39.66 27.13 -15.09
N ASP A 377 38.75 28.01 -15.52
CA ASP A 377 37.61 28.49 -14.71
C ASP A 377 36.32 27.74 -15.08
N LYS A 378 36.28 26.46 -14.70
CA LYS A 378 35.15 25.56 -15.00
C LYS A 378 33.83 26.02 -14.35
N LYS A 379 33.87 26.53 -13.12
CA LYS A 379 32.67 26.96 -12.38
C LYS A 379 31.94 28.10 -13.12
N ARG A 380 32.69 29.11 -13.55
CA ARG A 380 32.12 30.25 -14.28
C ARG A 380 31.63 29.85 -15.67
N GLY A 381 32.40 29.03 -16.40
CA GLY A 381 31.98 28.51 -17.69
C GLY A 381 30.66 27.74 -17.63
N ASN A 382 30.48 26.89 -16.60
CA ASN A 382 29.25 26.15 -16.36
C ASN A 382 28.06 27.07 -16.03
N ASN A 383 28.23 28.03 -15.10
CA ASN A 383 27.17 28.96 -14.72
C ASN A 383 26.69 29.83 -15.90
N VAL A 384 27.61 30.27 -16.76
CA VAL A 384 27.26 31.02 -17.97
C VAL A 384 26.57 30.12 -18.98
N GLY A 385 27.09 28.91 -19.23
CA GLY A 385 26.45 27.93 -20.11
C GLY A 385 25.02 27.60 -19.65
N PHE A 386 24.82 27.43 -18.34
CA PHE A 386 23.52 27.23 -17.72
C PHE A 386 22.55 28.41 -17.95
N ALA A 387 22.98 29.63 -17.62
CA ALA A 387 22.18 30.84 -17.79
C ALA A 387 21.68 31.02 -19.24
N LEU A 388 22.53 30.69 -20.21
CA LEU A 388 22.21 30.81 -21.63
C LEU A 388 21.23 29.73 -22.11
N THR A 389 21.32 28.51 -21.59
CA THR A 389 20.34 27.45 -21.87
C THR A 389 18.95 27.82 -21.36
N VAL A 390 18.85 28.35 -20.14
CA VAL A 390 17.56 28.80 -19.58
C VAL A 390 17.00 29.98 -20.38
N LEU A 391 17.85 30.90 -20.83
CA LEU A 391 17.43 32.02 -21.68
C LEU A 391 16.82 31.52 -23.01
N GLN A 392 17.43 30.50 -23.62
CA GLN A 392 16.92 29.86 -24.84
C GLN A 392 15.55 29.18 -24.60
N ARG A 393 15.38 28.48 -23.48
CA ARG A 393 14.09 27.86 -23.11
C ARG A 393 12.99 28.91 -22.93
N ARG A 394 13.30 30.04 -22.26
CA ARG A 394 12.36 31.15 -22.06
C ARG A 394 11.94 31.83 -23.36
N LEU A 395 12.85 31.91 -24.34
CA LEU A 395 12.57 32.42 -25.69
C LEU A 395 11.52 31.55 -26.42
N ALA A 396 11.60 30.23 -26.30
CA ALA A 396 10.61 29.30 -26.86
C ALA A 396 9.28 29.26 -26.07
N SER A 397 9.27 29.79 -24.84
CA SER A 397 8.08 29.80 -23.98
C SER A 397 7.11 30.92 -24.33
N SER A 398 7.50 32.20 -24.15
CA SER A 398 6.66 33.34 -24.52
C SER A 398 7.46 34.64 -24.74
N PRO A 399 6.94 35.59 -25.55
CA PRO A 399 7.57 36.92 -25.73
C PRO A 399 7.71 37.73 -24.43
N GLU A 400 6.80 37.55 -23.47
CA GLU A 400 6.90 38.20 -22.15
C GLU A 400 8.05 37.59 -21.32
N ALA A 401 8.18 36.26 -21.29
CA ALA A 401 9.21 35.59 -20.50
C ALA A 401 10.63 35.99 -20.92
N ILE A 402 10.90 36.02 -22.24
CA ILE A 402 12.22 36.45 -22.74
C ILE A 402 12.46 37.95 -22.49
N LEU A 403 11.44 38.79 -22.67
CA LEU A 403 11.57 40.22 -22.39
C LEU A 403 11.95 40.46 -20.92
N ARG A 404 11.24 39.83 -19.98
CA ARG A 404 11.51 39.95 -18.54
C ARG A 404 12.90 39.44 -18.18
N SER A 405 13.35 38.33 -18.76
CA SER A 405 14.71 37.83 -18.54
C SER A 405 15.78 38.79 -19.04
N LEU A 406 15.62 39.34 -20.25
CA LEU A 406 16.58 40.30 -20.80
C LEU A 406 16.63 41.58 -19.96
N GLU A 407 15.47 42.10 -19.52
CA GLU A 407 15.39 43.28 -18.64
C GLU A 407 16.08 43.04 -17.29
N ARG A 408 15.79 41.91 -16.64
CA ARG A 408 16.41 41.55 -15.35
C ARG A 408 17.92 41.39 -15.49
N ARG A 409 18.38 40.68 -16.51
CA ARG A 409 19.81 40.49 -16.82
C ARG A 409 20.50 41.83 -17.09
N GLN A 410 19.92 42.70 -17.94
CA GLN A 410 20.50 44.01 -18.23
C GLN A 410 20.61 44.89 -16.97
N GLN A 411 19.55 44.95 -16.14
CA GLN A 411 19.56 45.74 -14.91
C GLN A 411 20.62 45.25 -13.91
N ARG A 412 20.80 43.93 -13.77
CA ARG A 412 21.79 43.37 -12.86
C ARG A 412 23.22 43.57 -13.36
N LEU A 413 23.46 43.39 -14.66
CA LEU A 413 24.77 43.67 -15.24
C LEU A 413 25.12 45.17 -15.18
N ASP A 414 24.15 46.08 -15.36
CA ASP A 414 24.36 47.52 -15.21
C ASP A 414 24.68 47.91 -13.76
N THR A 415 23.97 47.33 -12.79
CA THR A 415 24.28 47.51 -11.35
C THR A 415 25.70 47.04 -11.05
N LYS A 416 26.08 45.85 -11.54
CA LYS A 416 27.44 45.30 -11.39
C LYS A 416 28.49 46.18 -12.05
N LEU A 417 28.21 46.73 -13.24
CA LEU A 417 29.10 47.66 -13.94
C LEU A 417 29.33 48.94 -13.11
N ARG A 418 28.29 49.49 -12.47
CA ARG A 418 28.39 50.67 -11.60
C ARG A 418 29.20 50.38 -10.34
N ASP A 419 29.00 49.22 -9.72
CA ASP A 419 29.76 48.82 -8.54
C ASP A 419 31.25 48.60 -8.87
N MET A 420 31.56 47.98 -10.01
CA MET A 420 32.93 47.84 -10.49
C MET A 420 33.59 49.19 -10.79
N GLN A 421 32.85 50.14 -11.36
CA GLN A 421 33.34 51.50 -11.58
C GLN A 421 33.65 52.20 -10.27
N ARG A 422 32.77 52.10 -9.28
CA ARG A 422 32.99 52.65 -7.93
C ARG A 422 34.24 52.07 -7.26
N ILE A 423 34.43 50.75 -7.31
CA ILE A 423 35.63 50.10 -6.75
C ILE A 423 36.91 50.55 -7.48
N THR A 424 36.84 50.67 -8.81
CA THR A 424 37.98 51.14 -9.62
C THR A 424 38.30 52.61 -9.34
N ASP A 425 37.28 53.44 -9.14
CA ASP A 425 37.43 54.85 -8.81
C ASP A 425 37.92 55.04 -7.37
N ASP A 426 37.42 54.28 -6.39
CA ASP A 426 37.88 54.29 -5.00
C ASP A 426 39.35 53.83 -4.88
N ALA A 427 39.75 52.81 -5.65
CA ALA A 427 41.16 52.38 -5.74
C ALA A 427 42.07 53.44 -6.39
N ARG A 428 41.53 54.29 -7.28
CA ARG A 428 42.23 55.45 -7.85
C ARG A 428 42.31 56.63 -6.88
N PHE A 429 41.37 56.77 -5.95
CA PHE A 429 41.36 57.83 -4.94
C PHE A 429 42.22 57.51 -3.71
N SER A 430 42.52 56.24 -3.41
CA SER A 430 43.34 55.84 -2.25
C SER A 430 44.86 55.95 -2.45
N THR A 431 45.35 56.49 -3.57
CA THR A 431 46.78 56.54 -3.88
C THR A 431 47.48 57.77 -3.31
N SER A 432 47.69 57.79 -2.00
CA SER A 432 48.87 58.41 -1.40
C SER A 432 49.75 57.29 -0.81
N ILE A 433 50.54 56.65 -1.68
CA ILE A 433 51.90 56.10 -1.47
C ILE A 433 52.29 55.41 -2.80
N SER A 434 53.27 56.00 -3.46
CA SER A 434 53.83 55.56 -4.74
C SER A 434 54.74 54.34 -4.57
N SER A 435 54.54 53.28 -5.38
CA SER A 435 55.64 52.57 -6.06
C SER A 435 55.26 51.38 -6.98
N HIS A 436 54.00 51.11 -7.34
CA HIS A 436 53.66 49.97 -8.24
C HIS A 436 52.58 50.30 -9.30
N ILE A 437 52.73 51.41 -10.04
CA ILE A 437 51.71 51.89 -11.01
C ILE A 437 51.95 51.40 -12.45
N ASP A 438 53.08 50.75 -12.77
CA ASP A 438 53.36 50.34 -14.16
C ASP A 438 52.73 49.00 -14.59
N GLU A 439 52.08 48.23 -13.69
CA GLU A 439 51.50 46.91 -14.04
C GLU A 439 49.99 46.91 -14.32
N TRP A 440 49.26 48.00 -14.03
CA TRP A 440 47.79 48.04 -14.19
C TRP A 440 47.32 48.53 -15.57
N THR A 441 48.17 49.19 -16.34
CA THR A 441 47.84 49.76 -17.66
C THR A 441 47.96 48.77 -18.82
N THR A 442 48.58 47.60 -18.59
CA THR A 442 48.82 46.57 -19.61
C THR A 442 47.93 45.33 -19.44
N GLY A 443 46.60 45.50 -19.34
CA GLY A 443 45.61 44.46 -19.68
C GLY A 443 45.81 43.03 -19.14
N LYS A 444 46.55 42.84 -18.04
CA LYS A 444 46.98 41.52 -17.53
C LYS A 444 46.59 41.24 -16.08
N THR A 445 45.75 42.08 -15.49
CA THR A 445 45.09 41.76 -14.23
C THR A 445 43.73 41.17 -14.58
N THR A 446 43.62 39.84 -14.54
CA THR A 446 42.32 39.16 -14.47
C THR A 446 41.60 39.73 -13.25
N LEU A 447 40.61 40.58 -13.50
CA LEU A 447 39.73 41.08 -12.45
C LEU A 447 39.07 39.87 -11.81
N ASP A 448 39.23 39.72 -10.50
CA ASP A 448 38.56 38.67 -9.74
C ASP A 448 37.06 38.99 -9.72
N PHE A 449 36.36 38.49 -10.74
CA PHE A 449 34.91 38.46 -10.74
C PHE A 449 34.55 37.63 -9.54
N GLY A 450 33.90 38.19 -8.52
CA GLY A 450 33.44 37.47 -7.34
C GLY A 450 32.51 36.29 -7.68
N SER A 451 33.07 35.24 -8.28
CA SER A 451 32.51 33.93 -8.57
C SER A 451 32.28 33.15 -7.27
N ASP A 452 32.77 33.68 -6.16
CA ASP A 452 32.58 33.14 -4.82
C ASP A 452 31.18 33.39 -4.25
N ALA A 453 30.35 34.25 -4.86
CA ALA A 453 28.98 34.54 -4.38
C ALA A 453 27.86 33.90 -5.21
N LEU A 454 28.11 33.41 -6.44
CA LEU A 454 27.08 32.71 -7.23
C LEU A 454 27.12 31.21 -6.90
N PRO A 455 25.94 30.57 -6.73
CA PRO A 455 25.87 29.12 -6.63
C PRO A 455 26.52 28.48 -7.87
N ALA A 456 27.18 27.34 -7.69
CA ALA A 456 27.59 26.53 -8.83
C ALA A 456 26.34 25.81 -9.36
N PHE A 457 25.97 26.07 -10.60
CA PHE A 457 24.91 25.34 -11.28
C PHE A 457 25.46 24.74 -12.57
N SER A 458 25.16 23.47 -12.79
CA SER A 458 25.22 22.83 -14.08
C SER A 458 23.82 22.72 -14.69
N VAL A 459 23.76 22.47 -15.99
CA VAL A 459 22.49 22.16 -16.67
C VAL A 459 21.95 20.80 -16.21
N ASP A 460 22.83 19.88 -15.80
CA ASP A 460 22.47 18.61 -15.17
C ASP A 460 21.74 18.83 -13.86
N ASP A 461 22.30 19.68 -12.98
CA ASP A 461 21.65 20.02 -11.70
C ASP A 461 20.23 20.57 -11.92
N PHE A 462 19.97 21.39 -12.94
CA PHE A 462 18.64 22.00 -13.14
C PHE A 462 17.55 21.03 -13.57
N GLU A 463 17.86 19.99 -14.33
CA GLU A 463 16.84 19.02 -14.74
C GLU A 463 16.64 17.94 -13.68
N ASP A 464 17.71 17.51 -13.01
CA ASP A 464 17.68 16.51 -11.93
C ASP A 464 17.10 17.11 -10.62
N PHE A 465 17.31 18.41 -10.38
CA PHE A 465 16.84 19.10 -9.18
C PHE A 465 15.31 19.03 -9.03
N HIS A 466 14.57 19.13 -10.13
CA HIS A 466 13.11 18.99 -10.07
C HIS A 466 12.67 17.59 -9.66
N GLU A 467 13.46 16.54 -9.93
CA GLU A 467 13.12 15.17 -9.52
C GLU A 467 13.52 14.90 -8.05
N GLU A 468 14.49 15.66 -7.55
CA GLU A 468 15.16 15.39 -6.28
C GLU A 468 14.77 16.29 -5.10
N THR A 469 13.96 17.34 -5.25
CA THR A 469 13.84 18.35 -4.16
C THR A 469 12.44 18.56 -3.62
N THR A 470 12.34 19.08 -2.40
CA THR A 470 11.06 19.43 -1.77
C THR A 470 10.42 20.65 -2.46
N ASP A 471 9.11 20.84 -2.32
CA ASP A 471 8.42 22.02 -2.84
C ASP A 471 9.06 23.35 -2.43
N GLU A 472 9.56 23.44 -1.19
CA GLU A 472 10.23 24.65 -0.67
C GLU A 472 11.61 24.85 -1.32
N GLU A 473 12.33 23.77 -1.57
CA GLU A 473 13.61 23.79 -2.28
C GLU A 473 13.45 24.09 -3.76
N ARG A 474 12.38 23.59 -4.40
CA ARG A 474 11.98 23.95 -5.77
C ARG A 474 11.72 25.43 -5.91
N ALA A 475 11.00 26.02 -4.96
CA ALA A 475 10.80 27.47 -4.95
C ALA A 475 12.14 28.21 -4.76
N GLN A 476 12.99 27.78 -3.83
CA GLN A 476 14.31 28.38 -3.60
C GLN A 476 15.25 28.23 -4.81
N PHE A 477 15.17 27.12 -5.51
CA PHE A 477 15.99 26.84 -6.67
C PHE A 477 15.51 27.57 -7.91
N GLU A 478 14.20 27.67 -8.15
CA GLU A 478 13.67 28.57 -9.18
C GLU A 478 14.19 29.99 -8.94
N GLU A 479 14.22 30.44 -7.68
CA GLU A 479 14.77 31.76 -7.32
C GLU A 479 16.29 31.85 -7.53
N GLN A 480 17.07 30.84 -7.16
CA GLN A 480 18.53 30.81 -7.35
C GLN A 480 18.93 30.64 -8.83
N ALA A 481 18.19 29.85 -9.60
CA ALA A 481 18.37 29.69 -11.03
C ALA A 481 18.12 31.02 -11.73
N ASP A 482 17.04 31.71 -11.39
CA ASP A 482 16.79 33.08 -11.85
C ASP A 482 17.94 34.03 -11.43
N GLN A 483 18.52 33.84 -10.24
CA GLN A 483 19.70 34.60 -9.83
C GLN A 483 20.91 34.42 -10.75
N VAL A 484 21.20 33.19 -11.15
CA VAL A 484 22.32 32.88 -12.04
C VAL A 484 22.04 33.30 -13.48
N VAL A 485 20.80 33.14 -13.97
CA VAL A 485 20.39 33.62 -15.30
C VAL A 485 20.62 35.12 -15.44
N ASP A 486 20.32 35.89 -14.39
CA ASP A 486 20.43 37.35 -14.43
C ASP A 486 21.87 37.86 -14.21
N LEU A 487 22.75 37.11 -13.52
CA LEU A 487 24.09 37.58 -13.08
C LEU A 487 25.29 36.92 -13.80
N ALA A 488 25.10 35.74 -14.39
CA ALA A 488 26.19 35.01 -15.05
C ALA A 488 26.59 35.67 -16.37
N THR A 489 27.84 36.09 -16.48
CA THR A 489 28.42 36.75 -17.67
C THR A 489 29.78 36.18 -18.03
N ALA A 490 30.03 36.01 -19.33
CA ALA A 490 31.34 35.63 -19.86
C ALA A 490 32.33 36.81 -19.92
N ALA A 491 31.88 38.06 -19.73
CA ALA A 491 32.71 39.24 -19.85
C ALA A 491 33.82 39.28 -18.78
N GLN A 492 35.09 39.34 -19.20
CA GLN A 492 36.27 39.39 -18.33
C GLN A 492 36.79 40.82 -18.11
N THR A 493 36.27 41.80 -18.84
CA THR A 493 36.70 43.20 -18.74
C THR A 493 35.51 44.17 -18.71
N ILE A 494 35.72 45.38 -18.16
CA ILE A 494 34.70 46.44 -18.18
C ILE A 494 34.22 46.76 -19.61
N PRO A 495 35.11 46.86 -20.63
CA PRO A 495 34.68 47.04 -22.02
C PRO A 495 33.81 45.89 -22.56
N GLU A 496 34.15 44.63 -22.24
CA GLU A 496 33.34 43.46 -22.64
C GLU A 496 31.96 43.48 -21.99
N LEU A 497 31.88 43.83 -20.70
CA LEU A 497 30.62 43.93 -19.97
C LEU A 497 29.72 45.04 -20.52
N ARG A 498 30.31 46.20 -20.90
CA ARG A 498 29.58 47.28 -21.58
C ARG A 498 29.07 46.86 -22.94
N ALA A 499 29.86 46.09 -23.70
CA ALA A 499 29.45 45.58 -25.01
C ALA A 499 28.29 44.59 -24.86
N GLU A 500 28.33 43.70 -23.86
CA GLU A 500 27.21 42.78 -23.56
C GLU A 500 25.94 43.55 -23.18
N ILE A 501 26.03 44.56 -22.31
CA ILE A 501 24.88 45.39 -21.91
C ILE A 501 24.27 46.09 -23.13
N ALA A 502 25.08 46.62 -24.05
CA ALA A 502 24.59 47.25 -25.27
C ALA A 502 23.82 46.27 -26.18
N ILE A 503 24.33 45.04 -26.33
CA ILE A 503 23.62 43.98 -27.07
C ILE A 503 22.28 43.66 -26.40
N LEU A 504 22.26 43.53 -25.07
CA LEU A 504 21.02 43.29 -24.32
C LEU A 504 20.01 44.43 -24.47
N GLU A 505 20.44 45.69 -24.48
CA GLU A 505 19.55 46.84 -24.72
C GLU A 505 18.88 46.79 -26.09
N ASP A 506 19.60 46.36 -27.12
CA ASP A 506 19.04 46.21 -28.46
C ASP A 506 18.07 45.02 -28.53
N LEU A 507 18.42 43.87 -27.92
CA LEU A 507 17.51 42.72 -27.81
C LEU A 507 16.23 43.07 -27.03
N ILE A 508 16.30 43.87 -25.96
CA ILE A 508 15.13 44.34 -25.21
C ILE A 508 14.23 45.19 -26.11
N LYS A 509 14.78 46.07 -26.96
CA LYS A 509 13.98 46.88 -27.91
C LYS A 509 13.23 45.99 -28.89
N VAL A 510 13.88 44.93 -29.40
CA VAL A 510 13.26 43.96 -30.31
C VAL A 510 12.16 43.18 -29.56
N ALA A 511 12.47 42.63 -28.39
CA ALA A 511 11.52 41.87 -27.57
C ALA A 511 10.29 42.70 -27.17
N ARG A 512 10.47 43.97 -26.77
CA ARG A 512 9.36 44.91 -26.50
C ARG A 512 8.51 45.16 -27.74
N ARG A 513 9.12 45.29 -28.91
CA ARG A 513 8.39 45.50 -30.16
C ARG A 513 7.51 44.30 -30.47
N VAL A 514 8.06 43.09 -30.42
CA VAL A 514 7.31 41.84 -30.64
C VAL A 514 6.17 41.73 -29.63
N ARG A 515 6.46 41.99 -28.35
CA ARG A 515 5.48 41.96 -27.27
C ARG A 515 4.30 42.92 -27.50
N LEU A 516 4.56 44.13 -27.97
CA LEU A 516 3.55 45.16 -28.21
C LEU A 516 2.73 44.93 -29.49
N GLN A 517 3.26 44.17 -30.46
CA GLN A 517 2.53 43.84 -31.69
C GLN A 517 1.38 42.86 -31.45
N ASP A 518 1.41 42.14 -30.33
CA ASP A 518 0.36 41.22 -29.88
C ASP A 518 -0.02 40.11 -30.89
N ASP A 519 0.90 39.76 -31.79
CA ASP A 519 0.77 38.69 -32.79
C ASP A 519 1.48 37.40 -32.37
N ASP A 520 1.35 37.05 -31.08
CA ASP A 520 1.91 35.82 -30.52
C ASP A 520 1.21 34.59 -31.10
N LYS A 521 1.90 33.86 -31.99
CA LYS A 521 1.31 32.72 -32.72
C LYS A 521 1.01 31.54 -31.81
N LYS A 522 1.81 31.35 -30.75
CA LYS A 522 1.59 30.30 -29.76
C LYS A 522 0.33 30.57 -28.95
N TRP A 523 0.13 31.81 -28.52
CA TRP A 523 -1.11 32.25 -27.89
C TRP A 523 -2.34 32.06 -28.81
N VAL A 524 -2.23 32.37 -30.10
CA VAL A 524 -3.33 32.17 -31.07
C VAL A 524 -3.77 30.71 -31.11
N GLN A 525 -2.84 29.76 -31.12
CA GLN A 525 -3.17 28.33 -31.09
C GLN A 525 -3.83 27.93 -29.76
N LEU A 526 -3.30 28.41 -28.63
CA LEU A 526 -3.91 28.14 -27.33
C LEU A 526 -5.34 28.69 -27.25
N ARG A 527 -5.56 29.90 -27.77
CA ARG A 527 -6.90 30.51 -27.85
C ARG A 527 -7.84 29.65 -28.68
N THR A 528 -7.40 29.14 -29.83
CA THR A 528 -8.22 28.22 -30.65
C THR A 528 -8.64 26.98 -29.85
N ILE A 529 -7.70 26.35 -29.12
CA ILE A 529 -8.00 25.20 -28.27
C ILE A 529 -9.00 25.59 -27.17
N LEU A 530 -8.82 26.73 -26.50
CA LEU A 530 -9.73 27.20 -25.46
C LEU A 530 -11.14 27.49 -26.01
N ASP A 531 -11.23 28.12 -27.17
CA ASP A 531 -12.51 28.44 -27.80
C ASP A 531 -13.23 27.15 -28.22
N GLU A 532 -12.55 26.23 -28.90
CA GLU A 532 -13.09 24.94 -29.35
C GLU A 532 -13.53 24.03 -28.18
N GLN A 533 -12.72 23.98 -27.12
CA GLN A 533 -12.91 23.07 -26.00
C GLN A 533 -13.70 23.66 -24.84
N LEU A 534 -13.86 24.97 -24.71
CA LEU A 534 -14.60 25.54 -23.58
C LEU A 534 -15.80 26.39 -24.00
N LEU A 535 -15.80 26.99 -25.21
CA LEU A 535 -16.84 27.93 -25.62
C LEU A 535 -17.84 27.35 -26.63
N THR A 536 -17.50 26.31 -27.39
CA THR A 536 -18.37 25.73 -28.44
C THR A 536 -19.41 24.69 -27.99
N HIS A 537 -19.74 24.57 -26.70
CA HIS A 537 -20.64 23.51 -26.23
C HIS A 537 -22.14 23.83 -26.35
N ASP A 538 -22.88 22.79 -26.72
CA ASP A 538 -24.30 22.62 -27.05
C ASP A 538 -25.24 22.39 -25.85
N GLY A 539 -24.82 22.74 -24.63
CA GLY A 539 -25.72 22.96 -23.48
C GLY A 539 -26.30 21.72 -22.79
N SER A 540 -25.75 20.51 -22.96
CA SER A 540 -26.27 19.27 -22.33
C SER A 540 -25.36 18.59 -21.29
N GLY A 541 -24.29 19.25 -20.81
CA GLY A 541 -23.35 18.65 -19.85
C GLY A 541 -22.69 19.64 -18.89
N ASP A 542 -21.95 19.08 -17.92
CA ASP A 542 -21.11 19.83 -16.97
C ASP A 542 -20.06 20.69 -17.69
N ALA A 543 -19.70 21.83 -17.09
CA ALA A 543 -18.62 22.67 -17.61
C ALA A 543 -17.32 21.87 -17.75
N ARG A 544 -16.77 21.83 -18.98
CA ARG A 544 -15.45 21.24 -19.25
C ARG A 544 -14.37 22.07 -18.55
N LYS A 545 -13.33 21.39 -18.07
CA LYS A 545 -12.20 22.01 -17.37
C LYS A 545 -10.89 21.60 -18.02
N ILE A 546 -9.97 22.56 -18.15
CA ILE A 546 -8.68 22.39 -18.81
C ILE A 546 -7.53 22.79 -17.89
N ILE A 547 -6.43 22.06 -18.01
CA ILE A 547 -5.19 22.33 -17.30
C ILE A 547 -4.12 22.72 -18.30
N ILE A 548 -3.40 23.80 -18.02
CA ILE A 548 -2.31 24.28 -18.88
C ILE A 548 -1.03 24.30 -18.04
N PHE A 549 -0.04 23.55 -18.49
CA PHE A 549 1.29 23.51 -17.89
C PHE A 549 2.24 24.43 -18.63
N THR A 550 2.96 25.25 -17.85
CA THR A 550 4.03 26.15 -18.32
C THR A 550 5.31 25.88 -17.54
N GLU A 551 6.48 26.10 -18.11
CA GLU A 551 7.73 25.93 -17.38
C GLU A 551 8.03 27.13 -16.47
N HIS A 552 7.72 28.35 -16.94
CA HIS A 552 8.14 29.59 -16.27
C HIS A 552 6.97 30.39 -15.73
N ARG A 553 7.17 30.97 -14.54
CA ARG A 553 6.20 31.86 -13.89
C ARG A 553 5.84 33.09 -14.74
N ASP A 554 6.81 33.71 -15.41
CA ASP A 554 6.55 34.88 -16.27
C ASP A 554 5.55 34.55 -17.40
N THR A 555 5.64 33.33 -17.96
CA THR A 555 4.69 32.83 -18.96
C THR A 555 3.32 32.53 -18.34
N LEU A 556 3.28 31.96 -17.13
CA LEU A 556 2.04 31.72 -16.40
C LEU A 556 1.27 33.03 -16.14
N ASP A 557 1.95 34.06 -15.62
CA ASP A 557 1.35 35.36 -15.33
C ASP A 557 0.85 36.05 -16.62
N TYR A 558 1.62 35.90 -17.71
CA TYR A 558 1.20 36.34 -19.03
C TYR A 558 -0.08 35.66 -19.51
N LEU A 559 -0.14 34.33 -19.45
CA LEU A 559 -1.30 33.55 -19.87
C LEU A 559 -2.50 33.82 -18.98
N GLN A 560 -2.31 34.02 -17.68
CA GLN A 560 -3.40 34.37 -16.76
C GLN A 560 -4.11 35.64 -17.23
N ALA A 561 -3.36 36.70 -17.56
CA ALA A 561 -3.93 37.95 -18.04
C ALA A 561 -4.67 37.77 -19.38
N LYS A 562 -4.07 37.04 -20.33
CA LYS A 562 -4.64 36.78 -21.65
C LYS A 562 -5.93 35.96 -21.61
N ILE A 563 -5.93 34.88 -20.85
CA ILE A 563 -7.08 34.00 -20.69
C ILE A 563 -8.18 34.73 -19.93
N THR A 564 -7.86 35.45 -18.85
CA THR A 564 -8.85 36.26 -18.13
C THR A 564 -9.52 37.29 -19.04
N ALA A 565 -8.75 37.95 -19.92
CA ALA A 565 -9.30 38.88 -20.91
C ALA A 565 -10.19 38.20 -21.95
N GLN A 566 -9.83 36.99 -22.41
CA GLN A 566 -10.62 36.20 -23.38
C GLN A 566 -11.97 35.77 -22.80
N PHE A 567 -12.00 35.30 -21.54
CA PHE A 567 -13.24 34.84 -20.88
C PHE A 567 -14.06 35.99 -20.27
N GLY A 568 -13.45 37.18 -20.08
CA GLY A 568 -14.11 38.35 -19.51
C GLY A 568 -14.50 38.21 -18.02
N ARG A 569 -14.00 37.18 -17.34
CA ARG A 569 -14.28 36.86 -15.93
C ARG A 569 -12.99 36.47 -15.22
N ALA A 570 -12.71 37.09 -14.07
CA ALA A 570 -11.50 36.77 -13.30
C ALA A 570 -11.56 35.39 -12.65
N ASP A 571 -12.75 34.94 -12.26
CA ASP A 571 -12.94 33.67 -11.54
C ASP A 571 -12.84 32.42 -12.43
N SER A 572 -12.67 32.60 -13.75
CA SER A 572 -12.58 31.49 -14.71
C SER A 572 -11.20 30.85 -14.75
N VAL A 573 -10.17 31.53 -14.23
CA VAL A 573 -8.78 31.09 -14.24
C VAL A 573 -8.24 31.04 -12.83
N ILE A 574 -7.55 29.95 -12.49
CA ILE A 574 -6.81 29.85 -11.24
C ILE A 574 -5.37 29.41 -11.49
N THR A 575 -4.44 29.84 -10.65
CA THR A 575 -3.01 29.65 -10.83
C THR A 575 -2.39 28.89 -9.67
N ILE A 576 -1.42 28.01 -9.97
CA ILE A 576 -0.61 27.28 -9.00
C ILE A 576 0.86 27.34 -9.46
N HIS A 577 1.75 27.89 -8.65
CA HIS A 577 3.18 28.00 -8.96
C HIS A 577 4.05 27.69 -7.73
N GLY A 578 5.38 27.56 -7.89
CA GLY A 578 6.28 27.10 -6.82
C GLY A 578 6.16 27.89 -5.51
N GLY A 579 5.97 29.21 -5.62
CA GLY A 579 5.72 30.10 -4.46
C GLY A 579 4.31 30.05 -3.83
N THR A 580 3.38 29.23 -4.34
CA THR A 580 2.01 29.15 -3.78
C THR A 580 2.02 28.33 -2.49
N ARG A 581 1.57 28.94 -1.38
CA ARG A 581 1.50 28.27 -0.07
C ARG A 581 0.60 27.04 -0.16
N ARG A 582 0.87 26.07 0.71
CA ARG A 582 0.17 24.78 0.71
C ARG A 582 -1.35 24.91 0.91
N GLU A 583 -1.78 25.77 1.83
CA GLU A 583 -3.20 26.03 2.10
C GLU A 583 -3.89 26.67 0.87
N ASP A 584 -3.22 27.62 0.22
CA ASP A 584 -3.72 28.27 -0.99
C ASP A 584 -3.80 27.29 -2.17
N ARG A 585 -2.83 26.37 -2.30
CA ARG A 585 -2.88 25.27 -3.28
C ARG A 585 -4.09 24.37 -3.07
N LYS A 586 -4.38 24.00 -1.82
CA LYS A 586 -5.57 23.20 -1.48
C LYS A 586 -6.85 23.95 -1.84
N LEU A 587 -6.95 25.23 -1.48
CA LEU A 587 -8.10 26.08 -1.81
C LEU A 587 -8.27 26.22 -3.34
N ALA A 588 -7.18 26.39 -4.07
CA ALA A 588 -7.20 26.49 -5.53
C ALA A 588 -7.70 25.20 -6.18
N ARG A 589 -7.23 24.05 -5.69
CA ARG A 589 -7.75 22.73 -6.12
C ARG A 589 -9.24 22.59 -5.82
N GLU A 590 -9.69 22.88 -4.60
CA GLU A 590 -11.11 22.77 -4.24
C GLU A 590 -12.00 23.65 -5.12
N ARG A 591 -11.56 24.90 -5.38
CA ARG A 591 -12.26 25.80 -6.30
C ARG A 591 -12.29 25.26 -7.72
N PHE A 592 -11.15 24.81 -8.25
CA PHE A 592 -11.09 24.21 -9.58
C PHE A 592 -11.96 22.96 -9.71
N THR A 593 -12.02 22.11 -8.69
CA THR A 593 -12.83 20.89 -8.72
C THR A 593 -14.33 21.19 -8.68
N HIS A 594 -14.77 22.03 -7.74
CA HIS A 594 -16.19 22.18 -7.41
C HIS A 594 -16.87 23.41 -8.02
N ASN A 595 -16.15 24.50 -8.28
CA ASN A 595 -16.74 25.72 -8.82
C ASN A 595 -16.98 25.57 -10.34
N PRO A 596 -18.22 25.59 -10.86
CA PRO A 596 -18.46 25.49 -12.30
C PRO A 596 -17.91 26.67 -13.10
N ASP A 597 -17.76 27.85 -12.49
CA ASP A 597 -17.24 29.04 -13.17
C ASP A 597 -15.72 28.97 -13.39
N THR A 598 -14.98 28.21 -12.57
CA THR A 598 -13.53 28.06 -12.66
C THR A 598 -13.17 26.93 -13.63
N VAL A 599 -12.85 27.26 -14.88
CA VAL A 599 -12.68 26.29 -15.98
C VAL A 599 -11.22 26.09 -16.43
N VAL A 600 -10.32 27.01 -16.10
CA VAL A 600 -8.88 26.91 -16.44
C VAL A 600 -8.02 26.85 -15.17
N LEU A 601 -7.15 25.85 -15.09
CA LEU A 601 -6.05 25.80 -14.11
C LEU A 601 -4.71 25.99 -14.84
N LEU A 602 -3.97 27.04 -14.48
CA LEU A 602 -2.60 27.27 -14.93
C LEU A 602 -1.63 26.79 -13.86
N ALA A 603 -0.67 25.94 -14.23
CA ALA A 603 0.32 25.41 -13.30
C ALA A 603 1.76 25.46 -13.85
N THR A 604 2.72 25.76 -12.97
CA THR A 604 4.13 25.45 -13.24
C THR A 604 4.48 24.02 -12.84
N ASP A 605 5.53 23.46 -13.43
CA ASP A 605 6.01 22.10 -13.12
C ASP A 605 6.24 21.87 -11.63
N ALA A 606 6.92 22.81 -10.97
CA ALA A 606 7.24 22.73 -9.55
C ALA A 606 6.01 22.62 -8.64
N ALA A 607 4.84 23.07 -9.10
CA ALA A 607 3.65 23.24 -8.28
C ALA A 607 2.49 22.31 -8.66
N GLY A 608 2.57 21.68 -9.83
CA GLY A 608 1.60 20.68 -10.31
C GLY A 608 1.86 19.26 -9.82
N GLU A 609 3.04 18.99 -9.27
CA GLU A 609 3.37 17.67 -8.72
C GLU A 609 2.57 17.34 -7.46
N GLY A 610 2.25 16.05 -7.28
CA GLY A 610 1.49 15.54 -6.13
C GLY A 610 -0.01 15.87 -6.12
N LEU A 611 -0.51 16.73 -7.02
CA LEU A 611 -1.93 17.09 -7.05
C LEU A 611 -2.80 16.05 -7.76
N ASN A 612 -3.99 15.79 -7.20
CA ASN A 612 -5.06 15.06 -7.89
C ASN A 612 -5.93 16.05 -8.67
N LEU A 613 -5.94 15.95 -10.00
CA LEU A 613 -6.60 16.88 -10.92
C LEU A 613 -7.59 16.18 -11.87
N GLN A 614 -8.07 14.98 -11.48
CA GLN A 614 -8.98 14.11 -12.25
C GLN A 614 -10.30 14.78 -12.72
N ARG A 615 -10.71 15.91 -12.14
CA ARG A 615 -11.92 16.62 -12.58
C ARG A 615 -11.77 17.20 -14.00
N ALA A 616 -10.55 17.51 -14.42
CA ALA A 616 -10.25 17.84 -15.80
C ALA A 616 -9.96 16.58 -16.60
N HIS A 617 -10.28 16.58 -17.89
CA HIS A 617 -9.87 15.55 -18.87
C HIS A 617 -9.11 16.17 -20.06
N LEU A 618 -8.84 17.48 -20.00
CA LEU A 618 -8.20 18.27 -21.03
C LEU A 618 -6.89 18.85 -20.50
N MET A 619 -5.78 18.63 -21.20
CA MET A 619 -4.45 19.09 -20.79
C MET A 619 -3.68 19.72 -21.95
N VAL A 620 -3.10 20.88 -21.73
CA VAL A 620 -2.19 21.54 -22.68
C VAL A 620 -0.81 21.66 -22.06
N ASN A 621 0.18 21.05 -22.72
CA ASN A 621 1.58 21.39 -22.50
C ASN A 621 1.89 22.61 -23.36
N TYR A 622 1.83 23.78 -22.74
CA TYR A 622 2.21 25.03 -23.40
C TYR A 622 3.71 25.04 -23.69
N ASP A 623 4.50 24.52 -22.74
CA ASP A 623 5.93 24.27 -22.89
C ASP A 623 6.21 22.77 -22.80
N LEU A 624 6.88 22.23 -23.82
CA LEU A 624 7.34 20.84 -23.83
C LEU A 624 8.62 20.69 -23.00
N PRO A 625 8.62 19.84 -21.96
CA PRO A 625 9.82 19.58 -21.19
C PRO A 625 10.84 18.80 -22.03
N TRP A 626 12.13 19.07 -21.79
CA TRP A 626 13.23 18.36 -22.47
C TRP A 626 13.46 16.94 -21.93
N ASN A 627 12.79 16.57 -20.82
CA ASN A 627 12.71 15.21 -20.29
C ASN A 627 11.30 14.61 -20.57
N PRO A 628 11.19 13.55 -21.39
CA PRO A 628 9.93 12.89 -21.71
C PRO A 628 9.14 12.36 -20.51
N ASN A 629 9.82 11.89 -19.45
CA ASN A 629 9.15 11.35 -18.26
C ASN A 629 8.24 12.39 -17.57
N ARG A 630 8.59 13.68 -17.67
CA ARG A 630 7.77 14.76 -17.12
C ARG A 630 6.41 14.90 -17.82
N ILE A 631 6.33 14.59 -19.11
CA ILE A 631 5.06 14.64 -19.86
C ILE A 631 4.08 13.62 -19.29
N GLU A 632 4.55 12.39 -19.01
CA GLU A 632 3.74 11.34 -18.41
C GLU A 632 3.36 11.66 -16.98
N GLN A 633 4.27 12.24 -16.18
CA GLN A 633 3.94 12.66 -14.82
C GLN A 633 2.86 13.76 -14.79
N ARG A 634 2.88 14.70 -15.75
CA ARG A 634 1.83 15.73 -15.93
C ARG A 634 0.50 15.09 -16.32
N PHE A 635 0.50 14.24 -17.35
CA PHE A 635 -0.71 13.59 -17.84
C PHE A 635 -1.31 12.63 -16.80
N GLY A 636 -0.45 11.94 -16.06
CA GLY A 636 -0.79 11.10 -14.92
C GLY A 636 -1.41 11.84 -13.75
N ARG A 637 -1.52 13.19 -13.74
CA ARG A 637 -2.33 13.95 -12.75
C ARG A 637 -3.84 13.92 -13.07
N ILE A 638 -4.18 13.67 -14.34
CA ILE A 638 -5.54 13.65 -14.88
C ILE A 638 -5.96 12.22 -15.24
N HIS A 639 -5.11 11.49 -15.97
CA HIS A 639 -5.38 10.12 -16.41
C HIS A 639 -5.06 9.14 -15.28
N ARG A 640 -6.01 9.00 -14.35
CA ARG A 640 -5.97 8.18 -13.14
C ARG A 640 -7.27 7.40 -12.98
N ILE A 641 -7.26 6.37 -12.13
CA ILE A 641 -8.48 5.64 -11.73
C ILE A 641 -9.56 6.63 -11.25
N GLY A 642 -10.78 6.45 -11.75
CA GLY A 642 -11.92 7.33 -11.49
C GLY A 642 -12.25 8.29 -12.64
N GLN A 643 -11.32 8.51 -13.58
CA GLN A 643 -11.60 9.27 -14.79
C GLN A 643 -12.53 8.49 -15.73
N ARG A 644 -13.60 9.13 -16.20
CA ARG A 644 -14.60 8.52 -17.08
C ARG A 644 -14.57 9.09 -18.50
N GLU A 645 -14.03 10.29 -18.65
CA GLU A 645 -13.95 10.98 -19.94
C GLU A 645 -12.66 10.63 -20.68
N VAL A 646 -12.71 10.69 -22.02
CA VAL A 646 -11.53 10.57 -22.87
C VAL A 646 -10.56 11.70 -22.52
N CYS A 647 -9.29 11.35 -22.27
CA CYS A 647 -8.29 12.32 -21.89
C CYS A 647 -7.57 12.88 -23.13
N HIS A 648 -7.61 14.20 -23.29
CA HIS A 648 -6.98 14.91 -24.41
C HIS A 648 -5.72 15.66 -23.96
N LEU A 649 -4.63 15.49 -24.71
CA LEU A 649 -3.33 16.10 -24.46
C LEU A 649 -2.87 16.87 -25.69
N TRP A 650 -2.65 18.17 -25.58
CA TRP A 650 -2.06 19.01 -26.63
C TRP A 650 -0.62 19.37 -26.30
N ASN A 651 0.30 19.06 -27.22
CA ASN A 651 1.72 19.38 -27.13
C ASN A 651 2.06 20.49 -28.14
N MET A 652 2.47 21.67 -27.65
CA MET A 652 2.70 22.84 -28.49
C MET A 652 4.19 23.11 -28.72
N PHE A 653 4.60 23.31 -29.97
CA PHE A 653 5.96 23.77 -30.30
C PHE A 653 6.02 24.54 -31.63
N ALA A 654 7.03 25.41 -31.77
CA ALA A 654 7.27 26.19 -32.98
C ALA A 654 8.09 25.36 -33.98
N ARG A 655 7.58 25.13 -35.19
CA ARG A 655 8.21 24.29 -36.21
C ARG A 655 9.49 24.90 -36.79
N ASP A 656 9.53 26.22 -36.95
CA ASP A 656 10.63 26.96 -37.55
C ASP A 656 11.71 27.38 -36.53
N THR A 657 11.91 26.56 -35.49
CA THR A 657 12.98 26.70 -34.48
C THR A 657 13.93 25.51 -34.51
N ARG A 658 15.15 25.69 -34.00
CA ARG A 658 16.16 24.61 -33.93
C ARG A 658 15.69 23.44 -33.06
N GLU A 659 14.97 23.74 -31.99
CA GLU A 659 14.33 22.77 -31.10
C GLU A 659 13.11 22.12 -31.79
N GLY A 660 12.33 22.91 -32.55
CA GLY A 660 11.19 22.45 -33.33
C GLY A 660 11.51 21.37 -34.35
N ASP A 661 12.65 21.46 -35.03
CA ASP A 661 13.14 20.42 -35.94
C ASP A 661 13.30 19.06 -35.21
N VAL A 662 13.88 19.08 -34.01
CA VAL A 662 14.08 17.88 -33.17
C VAL A 662 12.73 17.32 -32.70
N PHE A 663 11.85 18.17 -32.17
CA PHE A 663 10.52 17.75 -31.70
C PHE A 663 9.62 17.23 -32.82
N THR A 664 9.65 17.87 -34.00
CA THR A 664 8.88 17.41 -35.18
C THR A 664 9.30 16.00 -35.55
N ARG A 665 10.61 15.73 -35.65
CA ARG A 665 11.12 14.42 -36.03
C ARG A 665 10.79 13.36 -34.98
N LEU A 666 10.99 13.71 -33.72
CA LEU A 666 10.70 12.86 -32.57
C LEU A 666 9.22 12.47 -32.52
N LEU A 667 8.32 13.46 -32.46
CA LEU A 667 6.87 13.25 -32.34
C LEU A 667 6.28 12.59 -33.59
N ALA A 668 6.75 12.91 -34.79
CA ALA A 668 6.31 12.21 -35.99
C ALA A 668 6.69 10.72 -36.00
N LYS A 669 7.87 10.37 -35.48
CA LYS A 669 8.33 8.98 -35.39
C LYS A 669 7.54 8.20 -34.35
N ILE A 670 7.26 8.84 -33.23
CA ILE A 670 6.37 8.37 -32.17
C ILE A 670 4.99 8.10 -32.77
N ASP A 671 4.31 9.10 -33.35
CA ASP A 671 2.95 8.97 -33.90
C ASP A 671 2.82 7.86 -34.95
N GLN A 672 3.81 7.70 -35.84
CA GLN A 672 3.86 6.61 -36.82
C GLN A 672 3.87 5.22 -36.16
N MET A 673 4.49 5.09 -34.99
CA MET A 673 4.58 3.86 -34.23
C MET A 673 3.36 3.64 -33.32
N SER A 674 2.71 4.71 -32.84
CA SER A 674 1.42 4.65 -32.09
C SER A 674 0.34 3.91 -32.85
N ILE A 675 0.25 4.21 -34.15
CA ILE A 675 -0.77 3.69 -35.06
C ILE A 675 -0.54 2.19 -35.32
N ALA A 676 0.71 1.74 -35.27
CA ALA A 676 1.06 0.34 -35.47
C ALA A 676 0.78 -0.56 -34.25
N TYR A 677 0.73 0.01 -33.03
CA TYR A 677 0.71 -0.78 -31.78
C TYR A 677 -0.30 -0.30 -30.73
N ASN A 678 -1.46 0.21 -31.16
CA ASN A 678 -2.65 0.41 -30.33
C ASN A 678 -2.47 1.32 -29.10
N GLY A 679 -1.60 2.34 -29.19
CA GLY A 679 -1.46 3.37 -28.13
C GLY A 679 -0.27 3.21 -27.18
N ASN A 680 0.60 2.20 -27.35
CA ASN A 680 1.81 1.96 -26.52
C ASN A 680 2.97 2.91 -26.85
N LEU A 681 2.74 4.21 -26.73
CA LEU A 681 3.49 5.22 -27.46
C LEU A 681 4.74 5.77 -26.74
N PHE A 682 4.74 5.78 -25.41
CA PHE A 682 5.68 6.64 -24.66
C PHE A 682 6.57 5.95 -23.64
N ASN A 683 6.41 4.63 -23.42
CA ASN A 683 7.41 3.87 -22.65
C ASN A 683 8.77 3.81 -23.36
N VAL A 684 8.80 4.04 -24.68
CA VAL A 684 10.03 4.08 -25.50
C VAL A 684 10.87 5.34 -25.23
N LEU A 685 10.28 6.45 -24.79
CA LEU A 685 11.02 7.71 -24.61
C LEU A 685 11.61 7.91 -23.22
N GLY A 686 11.10 7.16 -22.23
CA GLY A 686 11.66 7.14 -20.88
C GLY A 686 12.88 6.23 -20.74
N ASP A 687 13.18 5.45 -21.79
CA ASP A 687 14.29 4.53 -21.83
C ASP A 687 15.50 5.19 -22.50
N ALA A 688 16.61 5.35 -21.75
CA ALA A 688 17.81 6.02 -22.26
C ALA A 688 18.47 5.27 -23.43
N ASP A 689 18.18 3.97 -23.58
CA ASP A 689 18.66 3.14 -24.69
C ASP A 689 17.96 3.47 -26.02
N ALA A 690 16.80 4.14 -25.98
CA ALA A 690 16.13 4.64 -27.17
C ALA A 690 16.86 5.80 -27.88
N PHE A 691 18.01 6.25 -27.38
CA PHE A 691 18.82 7.29 -28.03
C PHE A 691 20.33 7.00 -28.11
N GLN A 692 20.74 5.72 -28.05
CA GLN A 692 22.17 5.32 -28.15
C GLN A 692 23.08 6.09 -27.16
N GLU A 693 22.79 6.00 -25.86
CA GLU A 693 23.57 6.63 -24.77
C GLU A 693 23.57 8.18 -24.74
N ARG A 694 22.67 8.85 -25.47
CA ARG A 694 22.57 10.33 -25.50
C ARG A 694 21.18 10.81 -25.11
N SER A 695 21.09 11.76 -24.18
CA SER A 695 19.79 12.29 -23.75
C SER A 695 19.14 13.17 -24.82
N LEU A 696 17.80 13.29 -24.82
CA LEU A 696 17.07 14.25 -25.67
C LEU A 696 17.62 15.68 -25.48
N ARG A 697 18.01 16.02 -24.25
CA ARG A 697 18.70 17.26 -23.92
C ARG A 697 19.98 17.44 -24.71
N ASP A 698 20.87 16.45 -24.75
CA ASP A 698 22.15 16.55 -25.47
C ASP A 698 21.91 16.81 -26.96
N LEU A 699 20.88 16.20 -27.51
CA LEU A 699 20.45 16.43 -28.90
C LEU A 699 19.94 17.86 -29.10
N LEU A 700 19.12 18.39 -28.19
CA LEU A 700 18.61 19.77 -28.24
C LEU A 700 19.75 20.79 -28.10
N ILE A 701 20.70 20.57 -27.19
CA ILE A 701 21.88 21.43 -27.01
C ILE A 701 22.77 21.38 -28.27
N GLU A 702 23.01 20.19 -28.84
CA GLU A 702 23.78 20.03 -30.09
C GLU A 702 23.08 20.75 -31.25
N ALA A 703 21.75 20.69 -31.33
CA ALA A 703 20.95 21.39 -32.33
C ALA A 703 21.04 22.93 -32.19
N ILE A 704 20.96 23.47 -30.97
CA ILE A 704 21.09 24.91 -30.71
C ILE A 704 22.49 25.41 -31.10
N ARG A 705 23.54 24.63 -30.80
CA ARG A 705 24.94 25.02 -31.06
C ARG A 705 25.34 24.91 -32.53
N TYR A 706 24.95 23.81 -33.19
CA TYR A 706 25.51 23.41 -34.48
C TYR A 706 24.45 23.09 -35.55
N GLY A 707 23.16 23.34 -35.29
CA GLY A 707 22.04 22.96 -36.17
C GLY A 707 22.10 23.55 -37.59
N ASP A 708 22.84 24.64 -37.79
CA ASP A 708 23.04 25.25 -39.11
C ASP A 708 23.94 24.38 -40.03
N GLN A 709 24.64 23.38 -39.49
CA GLN A 709 25.51 22.48 -40.25
C GLN A 709 24.71 21.28 -40.79
N PRO A 710 24.61 21.09 -42.13
CA PRO A 710 23.83 20.00 -42.73
C PRO A 710 24.27 18.60 -42.27
N GLN A 711 25.57 18.44 -41.97
CA GLN A 711 26.15 17.19 -41.48
C GLN A 711 25.66 16.84 -40.08
N VAL A 712 25.49 17.83 -39.20
CA VAL A 712 25.01 17.65 -37.83
C VAL A 712 23.52 17.36 -37.83
N LYS A 713 22.73 18.08 -38.63
CA LYS A 713 21.30 17.81 -38.81
C LYS A 713 21.04 16.38 -39.29
N ALA A 714 21.75 15.93 -40.33
CA ALA A 714 21.63 14.56 -40.83
C ALA A 714 22.11 13.49 -39.81
N LYS A 715 23.06 13.83 -38.94
CA LYS A 715 23.52 12.96 -37.84
C LYS A 715 22.45 12.85 -36.75
N LEU A 716 21.86 13.96 -36.32
CA LEU A 716 20.78 14.00 -35.33
C LEU A 716 19.56 13.20 -35.81
N ASP A 717 19.15 13.39 -37.07
CA ASP A 717 18.03 12.65 -37.66
C ASP A 717 18.27 11.13 -37.62
N ARG A 718 19.49 10.68 -37.94
CA ARG A 718 19.85 9.25 -37.88
C ARG A 718 19.84 8.69 -36.46
N ILE A 719 20.30 9.46 -35.47
CA ILE A 719 20.31 9.03 -34.06
C ILE A 719 18.86 8.85 -33.58
N ILE A 720 17.98 9.82 -33.86
CA ILE A 720 16.56 9.76 -33.49
C ILE A 720 15.87 8.58 -34.21
N ASP A 721 16.12 8.39 -35.50
CA ASP A 721 15.50 7.31 -36.27
C ASP A 721 15.95 5.91 -35.82
N ALA A 722 17.24 5.75 -35.50
CA ALA A 722 17.82 4.48 -35.07
C ALA A 722 17.46 4.15 -33.62
N GLY A 723 17.54 5.14 -32.73
CA GLY A 723 17.30 4.95 -31.31
C GLY A 723 15.84 4.57 -31.00
N VAL A 724 14.87 5.31 -31.54
CA VAL A 724 13.44 5.02 -31.30
C VAL A 724 13.02 3.67 -31.88
N SER A 725 13.64 3.24 -32.99
CA SER A 725 13.37 1.93 -33.58
C SER A 725 14.02 0.79 -32.76
N HIS A 726 15.23 1.00 -32.21
CA HIS A 726 15.94 -0.01 -31.42
C HIS A 726 15.34 -0.20 -30.02
N GLY A 727 15.02 0.89 -29.30
CA GLY A 727 14.38 0.82 -27.98
C GLY A 727 13.03 0.11 -28.03
N LEU A 728 12.27 0.23 -29.13
CA LEU A 728 11.02 -0.51 -29.33
C LEU A 728 11.26 -2.03 -29.52
N ASP A 729 12.25 -2.42 -30.32
CA ASP A 729 12.61 -3.83 -30.54
C ASP A 729 13.07 -4.49 -29.23
N GLU A 730 13.79 -3.74 -28.39
CA GLU A 730 14.23 -4.17 -27.06
C GLU A 730 13.08 -4.28 -26.07
N MET A 731 12.18 -3.30 -26.02
CA MET A 731 10.93 -3.38 -25.24
C MET A 731 10.06 -4.56 -25.65
N LEU A 732 9.98 -4.86 -26.95
CA LEU A 732 9.27 -6.02 -27.48
C LEU A 732 9.95 -7.33 -27.05
N ALA A 733 11.28 -7.38 -27.11
CA ALA A 733 12.05 -8.50 -26.60
C ALA A 733 11.86 -8.66 -25.09
N GLU A 734 11.84 -7.58 -24.31
CA GLU A 734 11.63 -7.60 -22.86
C GLU A 734 10.23 -8.11 -22.48
N ARG A 735 9.16 -7.65 -23.16
CA ARG A 735 7.80 -8.18 -23.00
C ARG A 735 7.70 -9.66 -23.37
N ALA A 736 8.46 -10.12 -24.37
CA ALA A 736 8.50 -11.51 -24.80
C ALA A 736 9.40 -12.41 -23.91
N LEU A 737 10.42 -11.83 -23.27
CA LEU A 737 11.41 -12.53 -22.44
C LEU A 737 10.99 -12.64 -20.97
N HIS A 738 10.14 -11.73 -20.47
CA HIS A 738 9.51 -11.82 -19.15
C HIS A 738 7.98 -11.82 -19.23
N PRO A 739 7.35 -12.87 -19.80
CA PRO A 739 5.88 -13.00 -19.81
C PRO A 739 5.26 -12.94 -18.41
N GLU A 740 6.04 -13.30 -17.39
CA GLU A 740 5.61 -13.34 -15.99
C GLU A 740 5.47 -11.93 -15.37
N MET A 741 6.34 -10.97 -15.76
CA MET A 741 6.27 -9.55 -15.37
C MET A 741 4.99 -8.87 -15.88
N PHE A 742 4.43 -9.38 -17.00
CA PHE A 742 3.22 -8.89 -17.66
C PHE A 742 2.14 -9.97 -17.72
N SER A 743 2.03 -10.79 -16.68
CA SER A 743 1.05 -11.87 -16.65
C SER A 743 -0.37 -11.33 -16.77
N ALA A 744 -1.06 -11.74 -17.84
CA ALA A 744 -2.44 -11.37 -18.11
C ALA A 744 -3.31 -11.68 -16.88
N LEU A 745 -4.13 -10.71 -16.51
CA LEU A 745 -4.93 -10.77 -15.31
C LEU A 745 -6.02 -11.84 -15.47
N ASN A 746 -5.89 -12.97 -14.77
CA ASN A 746 -6.91 -14.02 -14.79
C ASN A 746 -8.10 -13.61 -13.90
N LEU A 747 -9.06 -12.91 -14.50
CA LEU A 747 -10.24 -12.38 -13.80
C LEU A 747 -11.07 -13.48 -13.13
N ASP A 748 -11.14 -14.68 -13.72
CA ASP A 748 -11.92 -15.79 -13.17
C ASP A 748 -11.29 -16.34 -11.88
N GLU A 749 -9.96 -16.42 -11.82
CA GLU A 749 -9.25 -16.82 -10.61
C GLU A 749 -9.41 -15.79 -9.48
N VAL A 750 -9.26 -14.49 -9.81
CA VAL A 750 -9.44 -13.41 -8.83
C VAL A 750 -10.88 -13.37 -8.31
N ARG A 751 -11.89 -13.54 -9.20
CA ARG A 751 -13.30 -13.62 -8.80
C ARG A 751 -13.56 -14.84 -7.92
N ALA A 752 -13.09 -16.03 -8.30
CA ALA A 752 -13.26 -17.24 -7.50
C ALA A 752 -12.63 -17.12 -6.11
N ARG A 753 -11.47 -16.46 -6.00
CA ARG A 753 -10.81 -16.18 -4.72
C ARG A 753 -11.59 -15.16 -3.89
N MET A 754 -12.08 -14.08 -4.50
CA MET A 754 -12.97 -13.12 -3.85
C MET A 754 -14.25 -13.78 -3.32
N GLU A 755 -14.83 -14.70 -4.08
CA GLU A 755 -16.02 -15.44 -3.64
C GLU A 755 -15.70 -16.37 -2.45
N LYS A 756 -14.60 -17.14 -2.52
CA LYS A 756 -14.13 -17.94 -1.37
C LYS A 756 -13.79 -17.08 -0.14
N ALA A 757 -13.24 -15.89 -0.34
CA ALA A 757 -12.96 -14.94 0.74
C ALA A 757 -14.25 -14.41 1.37
N ARG A 758 -15.27 -14.10 0.56
CA ARG A 758 -16.59 -13.64 1.04
C ARG A 758 -17.34 -14.71 1.82
N GLU A 759 -17.19 -15.99 1.46
CA GLU A 759 -17.74 -17.11 2.22
C GLU A 759 -17.11 -17.22 3.61
N ARG A 760 -15.80 -16.95 3.72
CA ARG A 760 -15.01 -17.03 4.97
C ARG A 760 -14.95 -15.72 5.76
N ARG A 761 -15.58 -14.67 5.24
CA ARG A 761 -15.56 -13.31 5.80
C ARG A 761 -16.14 -13.28 7.20
N LEU A 762 -15.49 -12.54 8.11
CA LEU A 762 -16.13 -12.16 9.37
C LEU A 762 -17.24 -11.14 9.07
N GLN A 763 -18.48 -11.61 9.12
CA GLN A 763 -19.61 -10.82 8.64
C GLN A 763 -19.98 -9.68 9.61
N PRO A 764 -20.40 -8.51 9.08
CA PRO A 764 -20.87 -7.37 9.89
C PRO A 764 -21.89 -7.74 10.97
N GLY A 765 -22.80 -8.66 10.65
CA GLY A 765 -23.82 -9.15 11.58
C GLY A 765 -23.23 -9.79 12.84
N TYR A 766 -22.17 -10.60 12.70
CA TYR A 766 -21.50 -11.22 13.85
C TYR A 766 -20.78 -10.18 14.72
N ILE A 767 -20.14 -9.19 14.10
CA ILE A 767 -19.49 -8.09 14.85
C ILE A 767 -20.53 -7.31 15.64
N ALA A 768 -21.68 -6.99 15.03
CA ALA A 768 -22.77 -6.32 15.72
C ALA A 768 -23.35 -7.16 16.86
N ALA A 769 -23.61 -8.45 16.61
CA ALA A 769 -24.15 -9.39 17.58
C ALA A 769 -23.24 -9.58 18.80
N PHE A 770 -21.91 -9.51 18.62
CA PHE A 770 -20.95 -9.47 19.73
C PHE A 770 -20.88 -8.10 20.40
N PHE A 771 -20.66 -7.03 19.62
CA PHE A 771 -20.30 -5.71 20.12
C PHE A 771 -21.42 -5.08 20.95
N LEU A 772 -22.68 -5.20 20.51
CA LEU A 772 -23.81 -4.57 21.18
C LEU A 772 -24.02 -5.09 22.62
N PRO A 773 -24.10 -6.42 22.88
CA PRO A 773 -24.15 -6.94 24.24
C PRO A 773 -22.85 -6.73 25.01
N ALA A 774 -21.67 -6.92 24.40
CA ALA A 774 -20.39 -6.75 25.09
C ALA A 774 -20.22 -5.32 25.64
N LEU A 775 -20.49 -4.30 24.80
CA LEU A 775 -20.41 -2.90 25.23
C LEU A 775 -21.43 -2.60 26.34
N THR A 776 -22.65 -3.13 26.23
CA THR A 776 -23.70 -2.94 27.25
C THR A 776 -23.30 -3.58 28.58
N ARG A 777 -22.74 -4.79 28.55
CA ARG A 777 -22.23 -5.52 29.72
C ARG A 777 -21.09 -4.76 30.42
N LEU A 778 -20.18 -4.17 29.66
CA LEU A 778 -19.09 -3.32 30.17
C LEU A 778 -19.58 -1.96 30.71
N GLY A 779 -20.89 -1.69 30.67
CA GLY A 779 -21.52 -0.48 31.20
C GLY A 779 -21.65 0.68 30.20
N GLY A 780 -21.46 0.42 28.90
CA GLY A 780 -21.71 1.38 27.83
C GLY A 780 -23.20 1.60 27.56
N ARG A 781 -23.53 2.72 26.90
CA ARG A 781 -24.90 3.05 26.50
C ARG A 781 -24.99 3.32 25.00
N ILE A 782 -25.68 2.44 24.31
CA ILE A 782 -25.89 2.48 22.86
C ILE A 782 -27.38 2.43 22.54
N ARG A 783 -27.82 3.14 21.50
CA ARG A 783 -29.20 3.07 20.99
C ARG A 783 -29.23 3.15 19.47
N LYS A 784 -30.22 2.49 18.87
CA LYS A 784 -30.48 2.55 17.42
C LYS A 784 -31.09 3.91 17.05
N ARG A 785 -30.60 4.51 15.97
CA ARG A 785 -31.11 5.80 15.44
C ARG A 785 -31.83 5.58 14.12
N GLU A 786 -31.13 4.95 13.19
CA GLU A 786 -31.65 4.55 11.88
C GLU A 786 -31.41 3.06 11.65
N ASN A 787 -31.94 2.51 10.54
CA ASN A 787 -31.70 1.11 10.22
C ASN A 787 -30.19 0.84 10.03
N GLY A 788 -29.61 -0.09 10.79
CA GLY A 788 -28.18 -0.43 10.75
C GLY A 788 -27.22 0.67 11.24
N ARG A 789 -27.73 1.72 11.90
CA ARG A 789 -26.93 2.83 12.45
C ARG A 789 -27.30 3.11 13.91
N TYR A 790 -26.27 3.27 14.75
CA TYR A 790 -26.41 3.39 16.19
C TYR A 790 -25.69 4.64 16.71
N GLU A 791 -26.15 5.17 17.84
CA GLU A 791 -25.48 6.24 18.59
C GLU A 791 -24.95 5.66 19.90
N ILE A 792 -23.67 5.91 20.19
CA ILE A 792 -23.06 5.58 21.50
C ILE A 792 -23.06 6.85 22.34
N THR A 793 -23.96 6.89 23.32
CA THR A 793 -24.08 8.02 24.25
C THR A 793 -23.06 7.97 25.39
N ARG A 794 -22.46 6.80 25.65
CA ARG A 794 -21.41 6.64 26.66
C ARG A 794 -20.56 5.39 26.38
N VAL A 795 -19.26 5.58 26.26
CA VAL A 795 -18.24 4.54 26.36
C VAL A 795 -17.75 4.45 27.82
N PRO A 796 -17.67 3.25 28.42
CA PRO A 796 -17.25 3.10 29.82
C PRO A 796 -15.74 3.28 30.01
N ALA A 797 -15.32 3.74 31.20
CA ALA A 797 -13.91 3.99 31.52
C ALA A 797 -13.03 2.74 31.34
N ARG A 798 -13.54 1.55 31.71
CA ARG A 798 -12.87 0.25 31.50
C ARG A 798 -12.42 0.06 30.05
N VAL A 799 -13.26 0.40 29.07
CA VAL A 799 -12.95 0.27 27.64
C VAL A 799 -11.93 1.34 27.21
N ILE A 800 -12.07 2.57 27.70
CA ILE A 800 -11.13 3.67 27.38
C ILE A 800 -9.73 3.36 27.92
N ASP A 801 -9.64 2.85 29.15
CA ASP A 801 -8.36 2.52 29.79
C ASP A 801 -7.71 1.30 29.12
N THR A 802 -8.50 0.28 28.74
CA THR A 802 -8.02 -0.83 27.91
C THR A 802 -7.50 -0.32 26.56
N ALA A 803 -8.23 0.56 25.89
CA ALA A 803 -7.78 1.15 24.62
C ALA A 803 -6.44 1.88 24.77
N ARG A 804 -6.27 2.68 25.84
CA ARG A 804 -5.02 3.39 26.13
C ARG A 804 -3.86 2.45 26.44
N ARG A 805 -4.12 1.33 27.12
CA ARG A 805 -3.11 0.30 27.42
C ARG A 805 -2.64 -0.40 26.14
N LEU A 806 -3.58 -0.74 25.25
CA LEU A 806 -3.29 -1.41 23.97
C LEU A 806 -2.61 -0.48 22.98
N ASN A 807 -3.12 0.75 22.86
CA ASN A 807 -2.57 1.74 21.96
C ASN A 807 -2.86 3.16 22.50
N ARG A 808 -1.90 3.72 23.23
CA ARG A 808 -1.98 5.08 23.79
C ARG A 808 -2.24 6.17 22.75
N TRP A 809 -1.94 5.91 21.48
CA TRP A 809 -2.00 6.85 20.37
C TRP A 809 -3.29 6.70 19.52
N ALA A 810 -4.11 5.67 19.77
CA ALA A 810 -5.40 5.48 19.14
C ALA A 810 -6.56 5.83 20.10
N PRO A 811 -6.91 7.12 20.26
CA PRO A 811 -7.91 7.53 21.24
C PRO A 811 -9.30 7.02 20.87
N VAL A 812 -9.93 6.37 21.83
CA VAL A 812 -11.36 6.03 21.82
C VAL A 812 -12.15 7.21 22.40
N ALA A 813 -13.12 7.72 21.65
CA ALA A 813 -13.98 8.81 22.11
C ALA A 813 -14.92 8.36 23.23
N GLU A 814 -15.33 9.28 24.09
CA GLU A 814 -16.31 9.02 25.16
C GLU A 814 -17.72 8.78 24.63
N GLN A 815 -18.02 9.30 23.42
CA GLN A 815 -19.32 9.22 22.75
C GLN A 815 -19.10 9.18 21.23
N TYR A 816 -19.99 8.50 20.51
CA TYR A 816 -19.97 8.44 19.05
C TYR A 816 -21.30 8.88 18.49
N GLU A 817 -21.24 9.86 17.59
CA GLU A 817 -22.41 10.52 17.05
C GLU A 817 -23.26 9.55 16.19
N ARG A 818 -22.62 8.83 15.27
CA ARG A 818 -23.18 7.65 14.57
C ARG A 818 -22.10 6.60 14.35
N ILE A 819 -22.48 5.34 14.51
CA ILE A 819 -21.69 4.17 14.17
C ILE A 819 -22.47 3.22 13.27
N THR A 820 -21.77 2.39 12.50
CA THR A 820 -22.35 1.29 11.73
C THR A 820 -21.37 0.11 11.69
N PHE A 821 -21.87 -1.06 11.31
CA PHE A 821 -21.05 -2.26 11.08
C PHE A 821 -20.96 -2.58 9.57
N GLU A 822 -21.73 -1.88 8.73
CA GLU A 822 -21.83 -2.11 7.29
C GLU A 822 -21.20 -0.96 6.50
N LEU A 823 -20.29 -1.27 5.56
CA LEU A 823 -19.63 -0.30 4.69
C LEU A 823 -20.62 0.58 3.91
N SER A 824 -21.67 -0.04 3.35
CA SER A 824 -22.71 0.64 2.55
C SER A 824 -23.51 1.69 3.32
N ARG A 825 -23.40 1.73 4.66
CA ARG A 825 -24.13 2.67 5.53
C ARG A 825 -23.24 3.73 6.18
N MET A 826 -21.96 3.80 5.82
CA MET A 826 -21.03 4.82 6.33
C MET A 826 -21.39 6.22 5.82
N HIS A 827 -21.65 6.33 4.52
CA HIS A 827 -21.88 7.60 3.81
C HIS A 827 -23.23 7.64 3.08
N PRO A 828 -24.38 7.55 3.79
CA PRO A 828 -25.68 7.63 3.14
C PRO A 828 -26.02 9.07 2.71
N ASP A 829 -26.53 9.22 1.48
CA ASP A 829 -26.85 10.52 0.88
C ASP A 829 -27.74 11.39 1.79
N GLY A 830 -27.27 12.61 2.10
CA GLY A 830 -28.01 13.62 2.86
C GLY A 830 -28.06 13.39 4.39
N LEU A 831 -27.38 12.38 4.91
CA LEU A 831 -27.23 12.13 6.36
C LEU A 831 -25.78 12.37 6.82
N ALA A 832 -25.56 12.50 8.13
CA ALA A 832 -24.21 12.58 8.69
C ALA A 832 -23.45 11.25 8.48
N ASP A 833 -22.13 11.28 8.46
CA ASP A 833 -21.30 10.07 8.36
C ASP A 833 -21.40 9.18 9.60
N ALA A 834 -21.20 7.88 9.44
CA ALA A 834 -21.05 6.93 10.56
C ALA A 834 -19.62 6.39 10.63
N SER A 835 -19.10 6.22 11.85
CA SER A 835 -17.86 5.47 12.07
C SER A 835 -18.12 3.97 11.90
N LEU A 836 -17.29 3.29 11.11
CA LEU A 836 -17.36 1.85 10.91
C LEU A 836 -16.72 1.13 12.10
N ILE A 837 -17.50 0.30 12.79
CA ILE A 837 -17.00 -0.61 13.83
C ILE A 837 -16.69 -1.95 13.16
N ALA A 838 -15.43 -2.13 12.79
CA ALA A 838 -14.90 -3.33 12.14
C ALA A 838 -13.55 -3.73 12.76
N PRO A 839 -13.02 -4.95 12.49
CA PRO A 839 -11.67 -5.32 12.91
C PRO A 839 -10.66 -4.23 12.56
N GLY A 840 -9.78 -3.90 13.51
CA GLY A 840 -8.83 -2.78 13.41
C GLY A 840 -9.30 -1.48 14.07
N HIS A 841 -10.61 -1.28 14.25
CA HIS A 841 -11.11 -0.08 14.90
C HIS A 841 -10.77 -0.09 16.41
N PRO A 842 -10.19 0.98 16.99
CA PRO A 842 -9.70 0.98 18.39
C PRO A 842 -10.78 0.65 19.42
N LEU A 843 -12.02 1.13 19.21
CA LEU A 843 -13.14 0.83 20.10
C LEU A 843 -13.52 -0.66 20.09
N LEU A 844 -13.54 -1.31 18.93
CA LEU A 844 -13.86 -2.73 18.84
C LEU A 844 -12.77 -3.56 19.52
N HIS A 845 -11.50 -3.26 19.23
CA HIS A 845 -10.36 -3.94 19.84
C HIS A 845 -10.38 -3.82 21.37
N ALA A 846 -10.66 -2.63 21.91
CA ALA A 846 -10.76 -2.43 23.35
C ALA A 846 -11.93 -3.15 24.00
N VAL A 847 -13.08 -3.26 23.31
CA VAL A 847 -14.23 -4.06 23.79
C VAL A 847 -13.89 -5.55 23.79
N ILE A 848 -13.23 -6.05 22.74
CA ILE A 848 -12.77 -7.44 22.64
C ILE A 848 -11.83 -7.76 23.79
N GLU A 849 -10.77 -6.98 23.97
CA GLU A 849 -9.77 -7.22 25.02
C GLU A 849 -10.34 -7.10 26.43
N ALA A 850 -11.20 -6.10 26.68
CA ALA A 850 -11.89 -6.00 27.97
C ALA A 850 -12.81 -7.20 28.22
N THR A 851 -13.47 -7.73 27.18
CA THR A 851 -14.34 -8.91 27.30
C THR A 851 -13.52 -10.18 27.56
N ILE A 852 -12.39 -10.36 26.89
CA ILE A 852 -11.48 -11.50 27.11
C ILE A 852 -10.87 -11.44 28.52
N ASP A 853 -10.42 -10.27 28.96
CA ASP A 853 -9.90 -10.05 30.32
C ASP A 853 -10.95 -10.45 31.39
N ASP A 854 -12.19 -10.02 31.21
CA ASP A 854 -13.25 -10.16 32.21
C ASP A 854 -13.92 -11.56 32.16
N LEU A 855 -14.06 -12.16 30.97
CA LEU A 855 -14.82 -13.40 30.75
C LEU A 855 -13.97 -14.61 30.33
N GLY A 856 -12.69 -14.44 29.99
CA GLY A 856 -11.80 -15.54 29.59
C GLY A 856 -11.79 -16.75 30.54
N PRO A 857 -11.89 -16.59 31.88
CA PRO A 857 -12.01 -17.71 32.81
C PRO A 857 -13.23 -18.62 32.57
N THR A 858 -14.34 -18.08 32.06
CA THR A 858 -15.58 -18.84 31.79
C THR A 858 -15.36 -19.95 30.76
N LEU A 859 -14.47 -19.72 29.79
CA LEU A 859 -14.14 -20.70 28.75
C LEU A 859 -13.50 -21.96 29.35
N LYS A 860 -12.63 -21.79 30.36
CA LYS A 860 -11.96 -22.89 31.07
C LYS A 860 -12.89 -23.59 32.05
N GLN A 861 -13.77 -22.84 32.71
CA GLN A 861 -14.81 -23.38 33.59
C GLN A 861 -15.80 -24.26 32.81
N GLY A 862 -16.05 -23.90 31.55
CA GLY A 862 -16.94 -24.58 30.63
C GLY A 862 -18.41 -24.34 30.95
N THR A 863 -19.28 -24.62 29.99
CA THR A 863 -20.74 -24.43 30.14
C THR A 863 -21.52 -25.61 29.56
N VAL A 864 -22.83 -25.64 29.84
CA VAL A 864 -23.78 -26.53 29.17
C VAL A 864 -24.55 -25.75 28.11
N LEU A 865 -24.62 -26.33 26.91
CA LEU A 865 -25.40 -25.83 25.79
C LEU A 865 -26.43 -26.90 25.37
N VAL A 866 -27.59 -26.46 24.92
CA VAL A 866 -28.69 -27.36 24.50
C VAL A 866 -28.86 -27.29 22.99
N ASP A 867 -28.80 -28.44 22.32
CA ASP A 867 -29.12 -28.53 20.89
C ASP A 867 -30.64 -28.66 20.71
N ARG A 868 -31.25 -27.60 20.20
CA ARG A 868 -32.70 -27.51 19.92
C ARG A 868 -33.04 -27.58 18.44
N ARG A 869 -32.06 -27.90 17.59
CA ARG A 869 -32.28 -28.04 16.15
C ARG A 869 -33.21 -29.22 15.87
N THR A 870 -33.86 -29.21 14.71
CA THR A 870 -34.79 -30.28 14.29
C THR A 870 -34.07 -31.63 14.12
N LYS A 871 -32.80 -31.61 13.74
CA LYS A 871 -31.92 -32.78 13.63
C LYS A 871 -30.87 -32.72 14.74
N GLN A 872 -30.94 -33.67 15.68
CA GLN A 872 -30.06 -33.77 16.84
C GLN A 872 -29.31 -35.11 16.82
N THR A 873 -28.20 -35.19 17.53
CA THR A 873 -27.54 -36.47 17.83
C THR A 873 -28.33 -37.24 18.88
N ASP A 874 -28.19 -38.56 18.89
CA ASP A 874 -28.85 -39.43 19.90
C ASP A 874 -28.12 -39.42 21.26
N ALA A 875 -26.95 -38.76 21.35
CA ALA A 875 -26.08 -38.73 22.51
C ALA A 875 -25.51 -37.31 22.75
N PRO A 876 -25.15 -36.97 24.00
CA PRO A 876 -24.47 -35.70 24.31
C PRO A 876 -23.05 -35.68 23.73
N MET A 877 -22.56 -34.48 23.43
CA MET A 877 -21.26 -34.25 22.82
C MET A 877 -20.43 -33.27 23.65
N LEU A 878 -19.10 -33.38 23.57
CA LEU A 878 -18.18 -32.39 24.13
C LEU A 878 -17.63 -31.52 23.00
N MET A 879 -17.95 -30.23 23.04
CA MET A 879 -17.42 -29.24 22.12
C MET A 879 -16.15 -28.64 22.71
N PHE A 880 -15.07 -28.58 21.94
CA PHE A 880 -13.85 -27.87 22.32
C PHE A 880 -13.59 -26.70 21.38
N SER A 881 -12.91 -25.67 21.89
CA SER A 881 -12.30 -24.61 21.09
C SER A 881 -10.79 -24.81 21.11
N VAL A 882 -10.20 -25.20 19.98
CA VAL A 882 -8.78 -25.59 19.89
C VAL A 882 -8.02 -24.58 19.05
N GLU A 883 -7.04 -23.92 19.66
CA GLU A 883 -6.09 -23.05 19.00
C GLU A 883 -4.84 -23.84 18.55
N GLN A 884 -4.39 -23.60 17.32
CA GLN A 884 -3.28 -24.30 16.66
C GLN A 884 -2.34 -23.29 16.02
N ARG A 885 -1.02 -23.46 16.14
CA ARG A 885 -0.04 -22.54 15.51
C ARG A 885 1.06 -23.33 14.79
N ILE A 886 1.58 -22.76 13.70
CA ILE A 886 2.76 -23.23 12.98
C ILE A 886 3.75 -22.07 12.98
N GLU A 887 4.96 -22.33 13.45
CA GLU A 887 6.07 -21.36 13.54
C GLU A 887 7.22 -21.81 12.62
N ASN A 888 8.04 -20.88 12.13
CA ASN A 888 9.33 -21.21 11.49
C ASN A 888 10.43 -21.36 12.56
N THR A 889 11.59 -21.93 12.21
CA THR A 889 12.74 -22.00 13.15
C THR A 889 13.74 -20.86 12.97
N ALA A 890 13.35 -19.75 12.36
CA ALA A 890 14.20 -18.57 12.28
C ALA A 890 14.42 -17.97 13.67
N ALA A 891 15.44 -17.11 13.81
CA ALA A 891 15.83 -16.52 15.10
C ALA A 891 14.68 -15.84 15.88
N ASP A 892 13.68 -15.31 15.17
CA ASP A 892 12.50 -14.63 15.74
C ASP A 892 11.22 -15.50 15.76
N ALA A 893 11.29 -16.77 15.30
CA ALA A 893 10.20 -17.77 15.28
C ALA A 893 8.83 -17.18 14.88
N ASP A 894 8.69 -16.80 13.61
CA ASP A 894 7.45 -16.18 13.13
C ASP A 894 6.32 -17.20 13.09
N THR A 895 5.13 -16.79 13.53
CA THR A 895 3.91 -17.59 13.35
C THR A 895 3.48 -17.54 11.88
N VAL A 896 3.77 -18.60 11.13
CA VAL A 896 3.43 -18.75 9.70
C VAL A 896 1.94 -19.07 9.52
N SER A 897 1.30 -19.69 10.51
CA SER A 897 -0.13 -20.00 10.50
C SER A 897 -0.71 -20.12 11.90
N HIS A 898 -1.94 -19.65 12.09
CA HIS A 898 -2.67 -19.70 13.36
C HIS A 898 -4.12 -20.07 13.12
N HIS A 899 -4.64 -21.15 13.73
CA HIS A 899 -5.97 -21.71 13.47
C HIS A 899 -6.83 -22.01 14.72
N PHE A 900 -8.15 -21.83 14.61
CA PHE A 900 -9.14 -22.29 15.59
C PHE A 900 -10.05 -23.37 14.99
N ASP A 901 -9.92 -24.60 15.48
CA ASP A 901 -10.85 -25.69 15.16
C ASP A 901 -11.86 -25.88 16.32
N TYR A 902 -13.09 -26.25 15.98
CA TYR A 902 -14.16 -26.55 16.94
C TYR A 902 -14.57 -28.03 16.91
N PRO A 903 -13.73 -28.95 17.41
CA PRO A 903 -14.05 -30.36 17.42
C PRO A 903 -15.19 -30.68 18.40
N LEU A 904 -16.15 -31.46 17.89
CA LEU A 904 -17.24 -32.08 18.62
C LEU A 904 -16.89 -33.54 18.84
N LEU A 905 -16.72 -33.92 20.09
CA LEU A 905 -16.40 -35.28 20.52
C LEU A 905 -17.67 -36.01 20.94
N GLU A 906 -17.98 -37.10 20.25
CA GLU A 906 -19.05 -38.02 20.59
C GLU A 906 -18.60 -39.06 21.64
N GLN A 907 -19.57 -39.71 22.29
CA GLN A 907 -19.30 -40.70 23.35
C GLN A 907 -18.52 -41.94 22.87
N ASP A 908 -18.62 -42.28 21.59
CA ASP A 908 -17.90 -43.40 20.97
C ASP A 908 -16.43 -43.06 20.64
N GLY A 909 -16.01 -41.82 20.86
CA GLY A 909 -14.66 -41.32 20.56
C GLY A 909 -14.53 -40.70 19.17
N THR A 910 -15.60 -40.65 18.38
CA THR A 910 -15.63 -39.99 17.08
C THR A 910 -15.52 -38.48 17.27
N VAL A 911 -14.63 -37.85 16.49
CA VAL A 911 -14.46 -36.38 16.47
C VAL A 911 -14.96 -35.87 15.13
N THR A 912 -15.97 -35.01 15.18
CA THR A 912 -16.46 -34.25 14.03
C THR A 912 -16.02 -32.80 14.16
N VAL A 913 -15.85 -32.10 13.03
CA VAL A 913 -15.51 -30.67 13.04
C VAL A 913 -16.50 -29.91 12.21
N SER A 914 -17.01 -28.83 12.78
CA SER A 914 -17.85 -27.87 12.08
C SER A 914 -16.99 -26.79 11.43
N ALA A 915 -17.37 -26.36 10.23
CA ALA A 915 -16.73 -25.25 9.53
C ALA A 915 -17.06 -23.89 10.17
N ALA A 916 -18.19 -23.79 10.87
CA ALA A 916 -18.62 -22.63 11.64
C ALA A 916 -18.65 -22.96 13.15
N PRO A 917 -18.50 -21.96 14.05
CA PRO A 917 -18.51 -22.21 15.49
C PRO A 917 -19.88 -22.76 15.95
N PRO A 918 -19.96 -24.01 16.42
CA PRO A 918 -21.25 -24.68 16.63
C PRO A 918 -22.02 -24.13 17.84
N TYR A 919 -21.36 -23.45 18.78
CA TYR A 919 -22.01 -22.80 19.92
C TYR A 919 -22.96 -21.65 19.54
N LEU A 920 -22.85 -21.14 18.31
CA LEU A 920 -23.77 -20.14 17.75
C LEU A 920 -25.14 -20.73 17.40
N ASP A 921 -25.25 -22.05 17.32
CA ASP A 921 -26.49 -22.76 16.99
C ASP A 921 -27.17 -23.39 18.22
N TYR A 922 -26.47 -23.45 19.36
CA TYR A 922 -26.97 -24.06 20.58
C TYR A 922 -27.58 -23.04 21.53
N ASP A 923 -28.56 -23.46 22.31
CA ASP A 923 -29.29 -22.63 23.27
C ASP A 923 -28.74 -22.76 24.70
N ARG A 924 -29.15 -21.84 25.57
CA ARG A 924 -28.93 -21.99 27.01
C ARG A 924 -29.95 -22.97 27.60
N PRO A 925 -29.62 -23.67 28.70
CA PRO A 925 -30.58 -24.46 29.45
C PRO A 925 -31.78 -23.67 29.95
N ASP A 926 -32.96 -24.29 29.94
CA ASP A 926 -34.15 -23.78 30.61
C ASP A 926 -34.14 -24.16 32.11
N SER A 927 -34.84 -23.38 32.92
CA SER A 927 -34.90 -23.61 34.38
C SER A 927 -35.55 -24.94 34.78
N THR A 928 -36.30 -25.57 33.87
CA THR A 928 -36.94 -26.88 34.07
C THR A 928 -36.04 -28.06 33.72
N GLU A 929 -34.94 -27.82 32.99
CA GLU A 929 -34.04 -28.86 32.47
C GLU A 929 -32.87 -29.16 33.43
N THR A 930 -32.77 -28.42 34.55
CA THR A 930 -31.59 -28.41 35.43
C THR A 930 -31.26 -29.77 36.05
N GLU A 931 -32.26 -30.56 36.44
CA GLU A 931 -32.03 -31.89 37.05
C GLU A 931 -31.49 -32.90 36.03
N ALA A 932 -32.09 -32.97 34.83
CA ALA A 932 -31.64 -33.86 33.76
C ALA A 932 -30.22 -33.50 33.27
N ILE A 933 -29.92 -32.20 33.17
CA ILE A 933 -28.58 -31.72 32.82
C ILE A 933 -27.55 -32.12 33.88
N ALA A 934 -27.88 -32.00 35.17
CA ALA A 934 -26.97 -32.38 36.26
C ALA A 934 -26.65 -33.88 36.25
N GLU A 935 -27.60 -34.73 35.86
CA GLU A 935 -27.39 -36.16 35.68
C GLU A 935 -26.42 -36.46 34.53
N ILE A 936 -26.62 -35.82 33.36
CA ILE A 936 -25.78 -36.02 32.16
C ILE A 936 -24.36 -35.47 32.39
N ALA A 937 -24.24 -34.25 32.93
CA ALA A 937 -22.96 -33.65 33.29
C ALA A 937 -22.23 -34.43 34.41
N GLY A 938 -22.98 -35.19 35.22
CA GLY A 938 -22.47 -36.06 36.26
C GLY A 938 -21.96 -37.41 35.78
N SER A 939 -22.18 -37.78 34.51
CA SER A 939 -21.76 -39.06 33.94
C SER A 939 -20.24 -39.27 33.96
N ASP A 940 -19.80 -40.53 34.03
CA ASP A 940 -18.37 -40.90 34.05
C ASP A 940 -17.64 -40.37 32.81
N TRP A 941 -18.30 -40.37 31.66
CA TRP A 941 -17.76 -39.82 30.42
C TRP A 941 -17.62 -38.29 30.50
N ALA A 942 -18.66 -37.55 30.89
CA ALA A 942 -18.59 -36.08 30.96
C ALA A 942 -17.52 -35.58 31.95
N ARG A 943 -17.25 -36.35 33.02
CA ARG A 943 -16.23 -36.05 34.03
C ARG A 943 -14.80 -36.43 33.65
N GLN A 944 -14.62 -37.22 32.59
CA GLN A 944 -13.31 -37.64 32.12
C GLN A 944 -12.62 -36.52 31.32
N ASN A 945 -11.32 -36.33 31.53
CA ASN A 945 -10.51 -35.43 30.73
C ASN A 945 -10.24 -36.02 29.32
N HIS A 946 -10.78 -35.37 28.29
CA HIS A 946 -10.62 -35.76 26.88
C HIS A 946 -9.58 -34.93 26.10
N GLU A 947 -8.87 -34.00 26.75
CA GLU A 947 -7.97 -33.07 26.07
C GLU A 947 -6.88 -33.78 25.24
N LYS A 948 -6.34 -34.91 25.74
CA LYS A 948 -5.28 -35.65 25.02
C LYS A 948 -5.77 -36.18 23.67
N LEU A 949 -7.00 -36.70 23.62
CA LEU A 949 -7.61 -37.24 22.40
C LEU A 949 -7.82 -36.11 21.39
N VAL A 950 -8.39 -34.99 21.86
CA VAL A 950 -8.67 -33.81 21.04
C VAL A 950 -7.37 -33.19 20.50
N ARG A 951 -6.33 -33.06 21.32
CA ARG A 951 -5.01 -32.55 20.87
C ARG A 951 -4.36 -33.48 19.86
N ALA A 952 -4.47 -34.80 20.02
CA ALA A 952 -3.95 -35.77 19.07
C ALA A 952 -4.66 -35.69 17.71
N TRP A 953 -5.98 -35.50 17.72
CA TRP A 953 -6.78 -35.27 16.52
C TRP A 953 -6.39 -33.94 15.85
N ALA A 954 -6.35 -32.86 16.62
CA ALA A 954 -5.98 -31.52 16.17
C ALA A 954 -4.62 -31.48 15.46
N TYR A 955 -3.64 -32.26 15.96
CA TYR A 955 -2.36 -32.39 15.30
C TYR A 955 -2.44 -33.12 13.94
N ARG A 956 -3.08 -34.29 13.89
CA ARG A 956 -3.09 -35.17 12.70
C ARG A 956 -3.99 -34.69 11.59
N GLU A 957 -5.20 -34.28 11.94
CA GLU A 957 -6.25 -33.93 10.97
C GLU A 957 -6.37 -32.41 10.76
N GLY A 958 -5.81 -31.60 11.69
CA GLY A 958 -5.80 -30.13 11.61
C GLY A 958 -4.45 -29.57 11.16
N LEU A 959 -3.43 -29.65 12.02
CA LEU A 959 -2.12 -29.01 11.81
C LEU A 959 -1.30 -29.63 10.68
N GLN A 960 -1.21 -30.97 10.62
CA GLN A 960 -0.31 -31.65 9.69
C GLN A 960 -0.64 -31.39 8.20
N PRO A 961 -1.89 -31.50 7.73
CA PRO A 961 -2.24 -31.19 6.34
C PRO A 961 -1.95 -29.72 5.98
N ARG A 962 -2.19 -28.79 6.91
CA ARG A 962 -1.91 -27.36 6.74
C ARG A 962 -0.41 -27.09 6.62
N MET A 963 0.39 -27.75 7.47
CA MET A 963 1.85 -27.63 7.44
C MET A 963 2.43 -28.16 6.12
N ASP A 964 1.92 -29.27 5.60
CA ASP A 964 2.34 -29.84 4.32
C ASP A 964 2.01 -28.90 3.14
N GLU A 965 0.85 -28.25 3.16
CA GLU A 965 0.46 -27.24 2.16
C GLU A 965 1.40 -26.03 2.18
N ILE A 966 1.66 -25.47 3.37
CA ILE A 966 2.53 -24.30 3.55
C ILE A 966 3.97 -24.63 3.13
N LYS A 967 4.47 -25.79 3.55
CA LYS A 967 5.83 -26.25 3.21
C LYS A 967 6.03 -26.37 1.70
N THR A 968 5.07 -26.97 1.00
CA THR A 968 5.14 -27.12 -0.47
C THR A 968 5.29 -25.76 -1.17
N ARG A 969 4.62 -24.72 -0.66
CA ARG A 969 4.70 -23.37 -1.22
C ARG A 969 6.06 -22.71 -0.93
N LEU A 970 6.51 -22.75 0.32
CA LEU A 970 7.79 -22.17 0.75
C LEU A 970 8.99 -22.84 0.05
N ASP A 971 8.94 -24.15 -0.17
CA ASP A 971 10.01 -24.90 -0.84
C ASP A 971 10.21 -24.41 -2.30
N ILE A 972 9.13 -24.07 -3.01
CA ILE A 972 9.20 -23.57 -4.39
C ILE A 972 9.89 -22.20 -4.46
N GLU A 973 9.47 -21.25 -3.61
CA GLU A 973 10.04 -19.90 -3.57
C GLU A 973 11.50 -19.89 -3.09
N THR A 974 11.79 -20.70 -2.05
CA THR A 974 13.13 -20.80 -1.47
C THR A 974 14.09 -21.46 -2.45
N ALA A 975 13.67 -22.49 -3.18
CA ALA A 975 14.50 -23.13 -4.19
C ALA A 975 14.92 -22.16 -5.31
N ARG A 976 14.00 -21.30 -5.75
CA ARG A 976 14.28 -20.25 -6.75
C ARG A 976 15.30 -19.25 -6.24
N THR A 977 15.05 -18.69 -5.05
CA THR A 977 15.96 -17.72 -4.41
C THR A 977 17.35 -18.32 -4.18
N ARG A 978 17.41 -19.58 -3.73
CA ARG A 978 18.65 -20.32 -3.53
C ARG A 978 19.46 -20.46 -4.81
N ALA A 979 18.82 -20.75 -5.94
CA ALA A 979 19.50 -20.86 -7.23
C ALA A 979 20.11 -19.51 -7.65
N GLN A 980 19.33 -18.43 -7.61
CA GLN A 980 19.77 -17.09 -8.00
C GLN A 980 20.91 -16.57 -7.12
N VAL A 981 20.82 -16.73 -5.79
CA VAL A 981 21.87 -16.33 -4.85
C VAL A 981 23.15 -17.12 -5.09
N LYS A 982 23.07 -18.46 -5.28
CA LYS A 982 24.23 -19.29 -5.58
C LYS A 982 24.90 -18.86 -6.87
N ASP A 983 24.13 -18.74 -7.96
CA ASP A 983 24.65 -18.38 -9.26
C ASP A 983 25.37 -17.02 -9.22
N ARG A 984 24.80 -16.04 -8.51
CA ARG A 984 25.40 -14.71 -8.37
C ARG A 984 26.65 -14.71 -7.50
N LEU A 985 26.56 -15.16 -6.25
CA LEU A 985 27.67 -15.08 -5.30
C LEU A 985 28.84 -15.95 -5.75
N LEU A 986 28.59 -17.15 -6.31
CA LEU A 986 29.65 -17.97 -6.88
C LEU A 986 30.33 -17.30 -8.08
N ALA A 987 29.59 -16.57 -8.93
CA ALA A 987 30.20 -15.83 -10.04
C ALA A 987 31.14 -14.72 -9.54
N GLU A 988 30.75 -14.00 -8.48
CA GLU A 988 31.58 -12.97 -7.84
C GLU A 988 32.79 -13.57 -7.11
N ILE A 989 32.61 -14.65 -6.34
CA ILE A 989 33.72 -15.38 -5.67
C ILE A 989 34.75 -15.82 -6.72
N ASN A 990 34.30 -16.49 -7.79
CA ASN A 990 35.17 -16.93 -8.89
C ASN A 990 35.85 -15.76 -9.61
N HIS A 991 35.25 -14.57 -9.62
CA HIS A 991 35.87 -13.38 -10.17
C HIS A 991 36.99 -12.87 -9.25
N TRP A 992 36.71 -12.66 -7.97
CA TRP A 992 37.69 -12.18 -7.00
C TRP A 992 38.86 -13.16 -6.82
N ASP A 993 38.62 -14.46 -6.91
CA ASP A 993 39.68 -15.47 -6.92
C ASP A 993 40.56 -15.37 -8.17
N ARG A 994 39.97 -15.14 -9.36
CA ARG A 994 40.74 -14.92 -10.59
C ARG A 994 41.56 -13.64 -10.52
N GLU A 995 40.98 -12.56 -9.97
CA GLU A 995 41.69 -11.28 -9.82
C GLU A 995 42.78 -11.37 -8.75
N HIS A 996 42.56 -12.10 -7.65
CA HIS A 996 43.59 -12.43 -6.66
C HIS A 996 44.78 -13.11 -7.32
N ASN A 997 44.55 -14.18 -8.10
CA ASN A 997 45.61 -14.90 -8.80
C ASN A 997 46.36 -13.99 -9.80
N ARG A 998 45.66 -13.09 -10.49
CA ARG A 998 46.25 -12.12 -11.41
C ARG A 998 47.12 -11.08 -10.68
N LEU A 999 46.61 -10.49 -9.61
CA LEU A 999 47.31 -9.49 -8.79
C LEU A 999 48.52 -10.11 -8.10
N GLU A 1000 48.39 -11.33 -7.57
CA GLU A 1000 49.50 -12.06 -6.95
C GLU A 1000 50.63 -12.31 -7.95
N ALA A 1001 50.29 -12.68 -9.20
CA ALA A 1001 51.28 -12.84 -10.27
C ALA A 1001 51.99 -11.51 -10.63
N LEU A 1002 51.25 -10.38 -10.67
CA LEU A 1002 51.80 -9.05 -10.93
C LEU A 1002 52.70 -8.55 -9.79
N GLU A 1003 52.30 -8.77 -8.54
CA GLU A 1003 53.06 -8.42 -7.34
C GLU A 1003 54.36 -9.24 -7.25
N ARG A 1004 54.30 -10.55 -7.52
CA ARG A 1004 55.51 -11.40 -7.65
C ARG A 1004 56.42 -10.94 -8.79
N GLY A 1005 55.85 -10.35 -9.84
CA GLY A 1005 56.57 -9.72 -10.96
C GLY A 1005 57.12 -8.31 -10.67
N GLY A 1006 56.96 -7.80 -9.45
CA GLY A 1006 57.47 -6.48 -9.02
C GLY A 1006 56.62 -5.28 -9.43
N THR A 1007 55.42 -5.51 -9.97
CA THR A 1007 54.50 -4.43 -10.35
C THR A 1007 53.40 -4.33 -9.31
N VAL A 1008 53.39 -3.25 -8.53
CA VAL A 1008 52.35 -3.01 -7.52
C VAL A 1008 51.17 -2.30 -8.17
N GLY A 1009 50.05 -3.01 -8.30
CA GLY A 1009 48.77 -2.46 -8.73
C GLY A 1009 48.12 -1.59 -7.65
N ARG A 1010 47.02 -0.91 -8.02
CA ARG A 1010 46.25 -0.05 -7.10
C ARG A 1010 45.48 -0.84 -6.04
N LEU A 1011 45.14 -2.10 -6.34
CA LEU A 1011 44.52 -3.07 -5.44
C LEU A 1011 45.54 -4.17 -5.11
N ARG A 1012 45.62 -4.61 -3.85
CA ARG A 1012 46.53 -5.68 -3.42
C ARG A 1012 45.89 -7.06 -3.58
N ALA A 1013 46.70 -8.08 -3.85
CA ALA A 1013 46.25 -9.46 -3.91
C ALA A 1013 45.56 -9.90 -2.60
N GLU A 1014 46.09 -9.48 -1.45
CA GLU A 1014 45.50 -9.75 -0.13
C GLU A 1014 44.07 -9.19 0.00
N THR A 1015 43.82 -7.98 -0.50
CA THR A 1015 42.48 -7.36 -0.45
C THR A 1015 41.47 -8.11 -1.31
N ALA A 1016 41.89 -8.61 -2.48
CA ALA A 1016 41.04 -9.45 -3.33
C ALA A 1016 40.70 -10.79 -2.65
N LEU A 1017 41.65 -11.41 -1.94
CA LEU A 1017 41.42 -12.65 -1.19
C LEU A 1017 40.46 -12.45 -0.02
N VAL A 1018 40.61 -11.35 0.73
CA VAL A 1018 39.69 -11.01 1.83
C VAL A 1018 38.26 -10.84 1.31
N ARG A 1019 38.08 -10.16 0.17
CA ARG A 1019 36.76 -10.02 -0.48
C ARG A 1019 36.17 -11.36 -0.90
N ALA A 1020 36.97 -12.24 -1.52
CA ALA A 1020 36.49 -13.58 -1.90
C ALA A 1020 36.00 -14.38 -0.69
N ARG A 1021 36.75 -14.36 0.43
CA ARG A 1021 36.35 -15.04 1.67
C ARG A 1021 35.10 -14.44 2.31
N GLN A 1022 34.97 -13.12 2.33
CA GLN A 1022 33.76 -12.45 2.83
C GLN A 1022 32.51 -12.85 2.04
N LEU A 1023 32.64 -12.98 0.71
CA LEU A 1023 31.55 -13.45 -0.14
C LEU A 1023 31.19 -14.93 0.10
N ASP A 1024 32.19 -15.77 0.40
CA ASP A 1024 31.99 -17.19 0.71
C ASP A 1024 31.29 -17.40 2.07
N GLU A 1025 31.71 -16.65 3.10
CA GLU A 1025 31.04 -16.60 4.40
C GLU A 1025 29.60 -16.12 4.25
N ARG A 1026 29.39 -15.07 3.44
CA ARG A 1026 28.07 -14.51 3.17
C ARG A 1026 27.15 -15.47 2.42
N LEU A 1027 27.66 -16.19 1.42
CA LEU A 1027 26.92 -17.24 0.72
C LEU A 1027 26.51 -18.34 1.70
N SER A 1028 27.44 -18.80 2.55
CA SER A 1028 27.16 -19.85 3.53
C SER A 1028 26.06 -19.44 4.50
N HIS A 1029 26.19 -18.24 5.09
CA HIS A 1029 25.19 -17.68 6.00
C HIS A 1029 23.81 -17.50 5.33
N ARG A 1030 23.78 -17.01 4.08
CA ARG A 1030 22.51 -16.83 3.36
C ARG A 1030 21.82 -18.17 3.06
N LEU A 1031 22.59 -19.21 2.76
CA LEU A 1031 22.02 -20.55 2.55
C LEU A 1031 21.45 -21.14 3.83
N GLU A 1032 22.12 -20.95 4.97
CA GLU A 1032 21.61 -21.36 6.29
C GLU A 1032 20.30 -20.65 6.63
N GLN A 1033 20.22 -19.33 6.40
CA GLN A 1033 18.97 -18.57 6.59
C GLN A 1033 17.82 -19.11 5.74
N LEU A 1034 18.08 -19.44 4.47
CA LEU A 1034 17.07 -20.01 3.59
C LEU A 1034 16.64 -21.43 4.02
N ASP A 1035 17.54 -22.22 4.60
CA ASP A 1035 17.21 -23.52 5.17
C ASP A 1035 16.33 -23.37 6.43
N GLU A 1036 16.67 -22.44 7.33
CA GLU A 1036 15.90 -22.15 8.55
C GLU A 1036 14.48 -21.65 8.25
N ALA A 1037 14.31 -20.80 7.23
CA ALA A 1037 13.01 -20.27 6.82
C ALA A 1037 12.02 -21.36 6.35
N THR A 1038 12.52 -22.49 5.82
CA THR A 1038 11.68 -23.62 5.35
C THR A 1038 11.38 -24.65 6.43
N ASN A 1039 12.02 -24.55 7.59
CA ASN A 1039 11.86 -25.50 8.68
C ASN A 1039 10.67 -25.07 9.55
N LEU A 1040 9.53 -25.71 9.30
CA LEU A 1040 8.28 -25.45 10.02
C LEU A 1040 8.13 -26.35 11.24
N VAL A 1041 7.66 -25.78 12.34
CA VAL A 1041 7.38 -26.47 13.59
C VAL A 1041 5.93 -26.22 13.99
N ALA A 1042 5.21 -27.31 14.23
CA ALA A 1042 3.87 -27.24 14.80
C ALA A 1042 3.96 -26.97 16.31
N VAL A 1043 3.35 -25.88 16.75
CA VAL A 1043 3.17 -25.58 18.18
C VAL A 1043 2.09 -26.50 18.73
N PRO A 1044 2.28 -27.10 19.93
CA PRO A 1044 1.26 -27.89 20.57
C PRO A 1044 -0.07 -27.14 20.72
N ALA A 1045 -1.16 -27.72 20.22
CA ALA A 1045 -2.48 -27.11 20.24
C ALA A 1045 -2.94 -26.76 21.67
N VAL A 1046 -3.58 -25.60 21.83
CA VAL A 1046 -4.05 -25.04 23.09
C VAL A 1046 -5.57 -25.08 23.13
N ILE A 1047 -6.16 -25.74 24.13
CA ILE A 1047 -7.61 -25.77 24.32
C ILE A 1047 -8.00 -24.50 25.07
N ARG A 1048 -8.81 -23.64 24.43
CA ARG A 1048 -9.26 -22.36 25.00
C ARG A 1048 -10.54 -22.49 25.79
N GLY A 1049 -11.42 -23.40 25.41
CA GLY A 1049 -12.62 -23.70 26.17
C GLY A 1049 -13.29 -25.00 25.79
N ALA A 1050 -14.22 -25.43 26.63
CA ALA A 1050 -15.02 -26.64 26.43
C ALA A 1050 -16.47 -26.41 26.84
N ALA A 1051 -17.40 -27.01 26.12
CA ALA A 1051 -18.83 -26.99 26.44
C ALA A 1051 -19.44 -28.38 26.29
N LEU A 1052 -20.35 -28.73 27.20
CA LEU A 1052 -21.16 -29.94 27.10
C LEU A 1052 -22.43 -29.62 26.31
N VAL A 1053 -22.58 -30.24 25.14
CA VAL A 1053 -23.72 -30.05 24.25
C VAL A 1053 -24.70 -31.20 24.46
N ILE A 1054 -25.94 -30.87 24.85
CA ILE A 1054 -26.98 -31.85 25.16
C ILE A 1054 -28.14 -31.70 24.18
N PRO A 1055 -28.47 -32.74 23.40
CA PRO A 1055 -29.71 -32.81 22.63
C PRO A 1055 -30.94 -32.58 23.51
N SER A 1056 -31.81 -31.63 23.14
CA SER A 1056 -33.08 -31.40 23.84
C SER A 1056 -33.99 -32.64 23.89
N ALA A 1057 -33.85 -33.57 22.93
CA ALA A 1057 -34.54 -34.86 22.97
C ALA A 1057 -34.20 -35.72 24.21
N LEU A 1058 -33.02 -35.52 24.81
CA LEU A 1058 -32.60 -36.22 26.03
C LEU A 1058 -33.06 -35.51 27.33
N LEU A 1059 -33.56 -34.27 27.20
CA LEU A 1059 -34.04 -33.45 28.33
C LEU A 1059 -35.57 -33.49 28.48
N ALA A 1060 -36.27 -34.08 27.51
CA ALA A 1060 -37.72 -34.20 27.53
C ALA A 1060 -38.18 -35.19 28.61
N THR A 1061 -38.98 -34.72 29.57
CA THR A 1061 -39.67 -35.59 30.55
C THR A 1061 -40.82 -36.35 29.87
N ASP A 1062 -41.04 -37.61 30.27
CA ASP A 1062 -41.98 -38.67 29.81
C ASP A 1062 -43.48 -38.33 29.55
N ASN A 1063 -43.86 -37.08 29.28
CA ASN A 1063 -45.26 -36.64 29.16
C ASN A 1063 -45.73 -36.19 27.76
N GLU A 1064 -44.97 -36.40 26.68
CA GLU A 1064 -45.48 -36.12 25.33
C GLU A 1064 -45.29 -37.28 24.33
N PRO A 1065 -46.26 -38.21 24.23
CA PRO A 1065 -46.26 -39.28 23.23
C PRO A 1065 -46.50 -38.79 21.78
N GLU A 1066 -46.82 -37.51 21.58
CA GLU A 1066 -47.10 -36.94 20.25
C GLU A 1066 -45.83 -36.53 19.46
N ALA A 1067 -44.71 -36.26 20.13
CA ALA A 1067 -43.50 -35.70 19.51
C ALA A 1067 -42.78 -36.65 18.52
N GLN A 1068 -42.74 -37.97 18.80
CA GLN A 1068 -42.02 -38.94 17.96
C GLN A 1068 -42.73 -39.23 16.61
N THR A 1069 -44.05 -39.05 16.54
CA THR A 1069 -44.83 -39.28 15.32
C THR A 1069 -44.78 -38.05 14.40
N PHE A 1070 -44.72 -36.85 14.98
CA PHE A 1070 -44.50 -35.58 14.27
C PHE A 1070 -43.09 -35.46 13.68
N ALA A 1071 -42.05 -35.98 14.35
CA ALA A 1071 -40.68 -35.94 13.85
C ALA A 1071 -40.48 -36.69 12.52
N ARG A 1072 -41.07 -37.89 12.36
CA ARG A 1072 -41.00 -38.67 11.10
C ARG A 1072 -41.76 -38.05 9.93
N GLN A 1073 -42.88 -37.37 10.19
CA GLN A 1073 -43.62 -36.65 9.14
C GLN A 1073 -42.91 -35.37 8.69
N THR A 1074 -42.10 -34.76 9.56
CA THR A 1074 -41.37 -33.52 9.25
C THR A 1074 -40.18 -33.78 8.32
N GLU A 1075 -39.49 -34.92 8.46
CA GLU A 1075 -38.32 -35.27 7.65
C GLU A 1075 -38.67 -35.55 6.17
N GLU A 1076 -39.83 -36.17 5.91
CA GLU A 1076 -40.34 -36.40 4.55
C GLU A 1076 -40.77 -35.09 3.86
N VAL A 1077 -41.34 -34.16 4.63
CA VAL A 1077 -41.72 -32.81 4.15
C VAL A 1077 -40.49 -31.98 3.81
N GLU A 1078 -39.45 -31.99 4.66
CA GLU A 1078 -38.18 -31.31 4.40
C GLU A 1078 -37.49 -31.85 3.14
N ARG A 1079 -37.40 -33.18 2.98
CA ARG A 1079 -36.76 -33.79 1.80
C ARG A 1079 -37.49 -33.40 0.51
N ARG A 1080 -38.82 -33.45 0.50
CA ARG A 1080 -39.64 -33.03 -0.65
C ARG A 1080 -39.46 -31.55 -0.97
N ALA A 1081 -39.35 -30.71 0.06
CA ALA A 1081 -39.10 -29.29 -0.12
C ALA A 1081 -37.74 -29.01 -0.79
N VAL A 1082 -36.66 -29.64 -0.30
CA VAL A 1082 -35.32 -29.51 -0.89
C VAL A 1082 -35.30 -30.00 -2.34
N GLU A 1083 -35.92 -31.15 -2.64
CA GLU A 1083 -36.00 -31.67 -4.00
C GLU A 1083 -36.77 -30.75 -4.96
N ALA A 1084 -37.87 -30.13 -4.50
CA ALA A 1084 -38.64 -29.18 -5.28
C ALA A 1084 -37.80 -27.93 -5.64
N VAL A 1085 -37.00 -27.43 -4.70
CA VAL A 1085 -36.11 -26.28 -4.93
C VAL A 1085 -34.96 -26.65 -5.87
N LEU A 1086 -34.31 -27.81 -5.70
CA LEU A 1086 -33.28 -28.30 -6.62
C LEU A 1086 -33.80 -28.44 -8.06
N ALA A 1087 -35.03 -28.94 -8.22
CA ALA A 1087 -35.67 -29.05 -9.53
C ALA A 1087 -35.97 -27.68 -10.15
N ALA A 1088 -36.46 -26.72 -9.36
CA ALA A 1088 -36.74 -25.36 -9.81
C ALA A 1088 -35.46 -24.61 -10.25
N GLU A 1089 -34.39 -24.70 -9.47
CA GLU A 1089 -33.10 -24.07 -9.81
C GLU A 1089 -32.48 -24.65 -11.09
N ARG A 1090 -32.55 -25.98 -11.29
CA ARG A 1090 -32.13 -26.61 -12.55
C ARG A 1090 -32.96 -26.14 -13.74
N ALA A 1091 -34.28 -25.94 -13.55
CA ALA A 1091 -35.17 -25.43 -14.59
C ALA A 1091 -34.86 -23.97 -14.98
N LEU A 1092 -34.32 -23.17 -14.06
CA LEU A 1092 -33.79 -21.83 -14.33
C LEU A 1092 -32.43 -21.82 -15.05
N GLY A 1093 -31.85 -23.01 -15.31
CA GLY A 1093 -30.56 -23.15 -15.99
C GLY A 1093 -29.36 -22.86 -15.09
N ARG A 1094 -29.51 -23.01 -13.78
CA ARG A 1094 -28.46 -22.89 -12.75
C ARG A 1094 -27.95 -24.26 -12.31
N GLU A 1095 -26.82 -24.28 -11.61
CA GLU A 1095 -26.20 -25.48 -11.07
C GLU A 1095 -26.36 -25.55 -9.54
N PRO A 1096 -27.45 -26.16 -9.02
CA PRO A 1096 -27.66 -26.28 -7.59
C PRO A 1096 -26.98 -27.51 -6.98
N VAL A 1097 -26.33 -27.29 -5.84
CA VAL A 1097 -25.68 -28.29 -5.00
C VAL A 1097 -26.30 -28.23 -3.60
N GLU A 1098 -26.79 -29.38 -3.11
CA GLU A 1098 -27.25 -29.54 -1.72
C GLU A 1098 -26.02 -29.56 -0.81
N MET A 1099 -26.02 -28.74 0.25
CA MET A 1099 -24.88 -28.68 1.15
C MET A 1099 -24.86 -29.89 2.10
N PRO A 1100 -23.66 -30.46 2.41
CA PRO A 1100 -23.52 -31.47 3.44
C PRO A 1100 -24.05 -30.97 4.79
N ARG A 1101 -24.44 -31.88 5.69
CA ARG A 1101 -25.01 -31.62 7.04
C ARG A 1101 -24.16 -30.75 7.98
N ASN A 1102 -23.02 -30.25 7.54
CA ASN A 1102 -22.09 -29.40 8.29
C ASN A 1102 -22.44 -27.90 8.08
N ASN A 1103 -23.65 -27.58 8.52
CA ASN A 1103 -24.31 -26.29 8.77
C ASN A 1103 -23.61 -24.98 8.30
N PRO A 1104 -23.78 -24.55 7.04
CA PRO A 1104 -23.30 -23.25 6.57
C PRO A 1104 -24.34 -22.11 6.72
N GLY A 1105 -25.53 -22.37 7.26
CA GLY A 1105 -26.61 -21.37 7.42
C GLY A 1105 -27.55 -21.23 6.20
N TYR A 1106 -27.48 -22.18 5.26
CA TYR A 1106 -28.35 -22.34 4.09
C TYR A 1106 -28.37 -23.82 3.64
N ASP A 1107 -29.40 -24.25 2.92
CA ASP A 1107 -29.55 -25.66 2.47
C ASP A 1107 -28.97 -25.93 1.07
N ILE A 1108 -29.14 -24.98 0.14
CA ILE A 1108 -28.79 -25.15 -1.28
C ILE A 1108 -27.92 -23.99 -1.75
N GLN A 1109 -26.80 -24.32 -2.38
CA GLN A 1109 -26.00 -23.38 -3.16
C GLN A 1109 -26.37 -23.51 -4.64
N SER A 1110 -26.72 -22.42 -5.31
CA SER A 1110 -27.10 -22.45 -6.73
C SER A 1110 -26.32 -21.42 -7.53
N THR A 1111 -25.51 -21.87 -8.48
CA THR A 1111 -24.65 -21.00 -9.30
C THR A 1111 -25.28 -20.74 -10.66
N ASP A 1112 -25.36 -19.46 -11.06
CA ASP A 1112 -25.82 -19.09 -12.39
C ASP A 1112 -24.73 -19.14 -13.47
N LYS A 1113 -25.10 -18.88 -14.73
CA LYS A 1113 -24.16 -18.91 -15.87
C LYS A 1113 -23.10 -17.82 -15.82
N GLY A 1114 -23.30 -16.76 -15.04
CA GLY A 1114 -22.34 -15.68 -14.82
C GLY A 1114 -21.38 -15.95 -13.66
N GLY A 1115 -21.51 -17.11 -12.99
CA GLY A 1115 -20.74 -17.45 -11.79
C GLY A 1115 -21.28 -16.80 -10.52
N PHE A 1116 -22.48 -16.19 -10.56
CA PHE A 1116 -23.12 -15.62 -9.37
C PHE A 1116 -23.77 -16.72 -8.55
N VAL A 1117 -23.43 -16.78 -7.27
CA VAL A 1117 -23.91 -17.79 -6.33
C VAL A 1117 -25.13 -17.27 -5.57
N HIS A 1118 -26.22 -18.03 -5.60
CA HIS A 1118 -27.39 -17.84 -4.76
C HIS A 1118 -27.36 -18.83 -3.58
N TYR A 1119 -27.57 -18.31 -2.38
CA TYR A 1119 -27.70 -19.13 -1.16
C TYR A 1119 -29.19 -19.25 -0.83
N ILE A 1120 -29.70 -20.48 -0.78
CA ILE A 1120 -31.12 -20.75 -0.66
C ILE A 1120 -31.38 -21.53 0.62
N GLU A 1121 -32.13 -20.93 1.53
CA GLU A 1121 -32.66 -21.56 2.73
C GLU A 1121 -34.05 -22.13 2.42
N VAL A 1122 -34.29 -23.40 2.73
CA VAL A 1122 -35.52 -24.11 2.34
C VAL A 1122 -36.38 -24.41 3.56
N LYS A 1123 -37.59 -23.83 3.60
CA LYS A 1123 -38.59 -24.18 4.62
C LYS A 1123 -39.79 -24.86 3.97
N GLY A 1124 -39.99 -26.13 4.30
CA GLY A 1124 -41.13 -26.94 3.86
C GLY A 1124 -42.22 -27.05 4.93
N ARG A 1125 -43.49 -26.90 4.54
CA ARG A 1125 -44.65 -27.12 5.43
C ARG A 1125 -45.80 -27.83 4.72
N ILE A 1126 -46.53 -28.67 5.46
CA ILE A 1126 -47.80 -29.24 4.99
C ILE A 1126 -48.86 -28.13 4.96
N GLU A 1127 -49.74 -28.16 3.96
CA GLU A 1127 -50.88 -27.24 3.79
C GLU A 1127 -51.67 -27.06 5.11
N GLY A 1128 -51.77 -25.81 5.59
CA GLY A 1128 -52.53 -25.44 6.81
C GLY A 1128 -51.75 -25.10 8.09
N SER A 1129 -50.42 -24.99 8.05
CA SER A 1129 -49.59 -24.56 9.19
C SER A 1129 -49.40 -23.03 9.25
N ASP A 1130 -49.51 -22.43 10.44
CA ASP A 1130 -49.52 -20.97 10.61
C ASP A 1130 -48.13 -20.33 10.79
N THR A 1131 -47.10 -21.10 11.19
CA THR A 1131 -45.77 -20.57 11.53
C THR A 1131 -44.63 -21.46 11.07
N PHE A 1132 -43.44 -20.86 10.88
CA PHE A 1132 -42.19 -21.59 10.69
C PHE A 1132 -41.08 -21.01 11.57
N THR A 1133 -40.09 -21.84 11.88
CA THR A 1133 -39.01 -21.54 12.80
C THR A 1133 -37.74 -21.26 12.01
N ILE A 1134 -37.04 -20.18 12.35
CA ILE A 1134 -35.75 -19.82 11.74
C ILE A 1134 -34.70 -19.56 12.83
N THR A 1135 -33.47 -20.01 12.59
CA THR A 1135 -32.37 -19.81 13.55
C THR A 1135 -31.75 -18.41 13.42
N THR A 1136 -31.09 -17.95 14.48
CA THR A 1136 -30.36 -16.67 14.44
C THR A 1136 -29.16 -16.73 13.49
N ASN A 1137 -28.55 -17.90 13.31
CA ASN A 1137 -27.50 -18.12 12.32
C ASN A 1137 -28.03 -17.94 10.88
N GLU A 1138 -29.17 -18.56 10.55
CA GLU A 1138 -29.87 -18.38 9.26
C GLU A 1138 -30.24 -16.91 9.00
N ILE A 1139 -30.75 -16.18 10.01
CA ILE A 1139 -31.04 -14.73 9.88
C ILE A 1139 -29.76 -13.93 9.66
N THR A 1140 -28.73 -14.16 10.46
CA THR A 1140 -27.46 -13.42 10.40
C THR A 1140 -26.78 -13.66 9.05
N PHE A 1141 -26.81 -14.90 8.54
CA PHE A 1141 -26.33 -15.26 7.22
C PHE A 1141 -27.16 -14.59 6.12
N ALA A 1142 -28.49 -14.66 6.18
CA ALA A 1142 -29.39 -14.04 5.20
C ALA A 1142 -29.20 -12.52 5.08
N GLN A 1143 -29.17 -11.81 6.21
CA GLN A 1143 -28.97 -10.35 6.25
C GLN A 1143 -27.60 -9.94 5.70
N THR A 1144 -26.61 -10.79 5.90
CA THR A 1144 -25.25 -10.58 5.40
C THR A 1144 -25.17 -10.74 3.89
N GLN A 1145 -25.78 -11.79 3.34
CA GLN A 1145 -25.72 -12.08 1.91
C GLN A 1145 -26.60 -11.15 1.06
N GLY A 1146 -27.60 -10.50 1.68
CA GLY A 1146 -28.45 -9.51 1.02
C GLY A 1146 -29.20 -10.10 -0.17
N ASP A 1147 -28.96 -9.56 -1.36
CA ASP A 1147 -29.60 -9.94 -2.62
C ASP A 1147 -29.23 -11.36 -3.10
N ARG A 1148 -28.16 -11.94 -2.56
CA ARG A 1148 -27.71 -13.31 -2.86
C ARG A 1148 -28.48 -14.39 -2.10
N HIS A 1149 -29.05 -14.04 -0.95
CA HIS A 1149 -29.83 -14.99 -0.16
C HIS A 1149 -31.30 -15.02 -0.59
N ARG A 1150 -31.87 -16.21 -0.66
CA ARG A 1150 -33.30 -16.42 -0.94
C ARG A 1150 -33.89 -17.37 0.08
N LEU A 1151 -35.04 -17.00 0.65
CA LEU A 1151 -35.86 -17.95 1.39
C LEU A 1151 -36.81 -18.65 0.42
N ALA A 1152 -36.64 -19.96 0.26
CA ALA A 1152 -37.54 -20.82 -0.48
C ALA A 1152 -38.60 -21.42 0.45
N LEU A 1153 -39.85 -21.04 0.23
CA LEU A 1153 -41.01 -21.58 0.94
C LEU A 1153 -41.67 -22.63 0.07
N VAL A 1154 -41.79 -23.85 0.59
CA VAL A 1154 -42.46 -24.96 -0.09
C VAL A 1154 -43.71 -25.38 0.69
N GLU A 1155 -44.87 -25.19 0.08
CA GLU A 1155 -46.11 -25.76 0.56
C GLU A 1155 -46.27 -27.17 -0.04
N VAL A 1156 -46.14 -28.18 0.82
CA VAL A 1156 -46.16 -29.59 0.47
C VAL A 1156 -47.59 -30.11 0.52
N SER A 1157 -48.12 -30.54 -0.62
CA SER A 1157 -49.47 -31.05 -0.74
C SER A 1157 -49.55 -32.50 -0.26
N THR A 1158 -50.63 -32.81 0.47
CA THR A 1158 -51.01 -34.18 0.84
C THR A 1158 -51.42 -35.02 -0.37
N SER A 1159 -51.67 -34.39 -1.52
CA SER A 1159 -52.06 -35.02 -2.79
C SER A 1159 -50.86 -35.48 -3.64
N GLY A 1160 -49.62 -35.31 -3.15
CA GLY A 1160 -48.38 -35.76 -3.80
C GLY A 1160 -47.53 -34.64 -4.44
N ALA A 1161 -46.25 -34.96 -4.70
CA ALA A 1161 -45.20 -34.00 -5.11
C ALA A 1161 -45.51 -33.08 -6.32
N PRO A 1162 -46.28 -33.49 -7.35
CA PRO A 1162 -46.62 -32.62 -8.48
C PRO A 1162 -47.48 -31.40 -8.11
N ASN A 1163 -48.11 -31.41 -6.93
CA ASN A 1163 -48.99 -30.35 -6.45
C ASN A 1163 -48.30 -29.45 -5.40
N ASP A 1164 -47.01 -29.65 -5.14
CA ASP A 1164 -46.25 -28.82 -4.20
C ASP A 1164 -46.06 -27.43 -4.82
N GLN A 1165 -46.27 -26.38 -4.03
CA GLN A 1165 -46.10 -24.99 -4.46
C GLN A 1165 -44.83 -24.42 -3.89
N LEU A 1166 -44.07 -23.70 -4.73
CA LEU A 1166 -42.80 -23.08 -4.35
C LEU A 1166 -42.85 -21.57 -4.57
N ARG A 1167 -42.39 -20.81 -3.57
CA ARG A 1167 -42.20 -19.36 -3.67
C ARG A 1167 -40.87 -18.93 -3.07
N TYR A 1168 -40.25 -17.91 -3.66
CA TYR A 1168 -39.02 -17.29 -3.20
C TYR A 1168 -39.29 -15.90 -2.63
N VAL A 1169 -38.69 -15.63 -1.48
CA VAL A 1169 -38.69 -14.30 -0.86
C VAL A 1169 -37.28 -13.72 -0.92
N SER A 1170 -37.15 -12.57 -1.59
CA SER A 1170 -35.96 -11.71 -1.56
C SER A 1170 -35.96 -10.86 -0.29
N ASP A 1171 -34.78 -10.54 0.27
CA ASP A 1171 -34.63 -9.72 1.47
C ASP A 1171 -35.40 -10.25 2.69
N ALA A 1172 -35.43 -11.58 2.82
CA ALA A 1172 -35.99 -12.25 3.98
C ALA A 1172 -35.25 -11.79 5.25
N PHE A 1173 -35.99 -11.60 6.35
CA PHE A 1173 -35.46 -11.28 7.68
C PHE A 1173 -34.83 -9.89 7.88
N THR A 1174 -34.88 -8.98 6.89
CA THR A 1174 -34.37 -7.59 7.01
C THR A 1174 -34.98 -6.75 8.14
N HIS A 1175 -36.12 -7.15 8.68
CA HIS A 1175 -36.81 -6.48 9.79
C HIS A 1175 -36.44 -7.06 11.18
N LEU A 1176 -35.79 -8.21 11.22
CA LEU A 1176 -35.34 -8.85 12.47
C LEU A 1176 -34.01 -8.25 12.90
N GLU A 1177 -33.77 -8.12 14.21
CA GLU A 1177 -32.49 -7.62 14.70
C GLU A 1177 -31.48 -8.76 14.84
N PRO A 1178 -30.20 -8.55 14.48
CA PRO A 1178 -29.13 -9.48 14.84
C PRO A 1178 -29.12 -9.64 16.36
N SER A 1179 -29.38 -10.84 16.83
CA SER A 1179 -29.49 -11.18 18.25
C SER A 1179 -28.23 -11.94 18.67
N ALA A 1180 -27.71 -11.68 19.87
CA ALA A 1180 -26.66 -12.48 20.50
C ALA A 1180 -27.17 -13.80 21.10
N THR A 1181 -28.48 -14.05 20.97
CA THR A 1181 -29.16 -15.23 21.49
C THR A 1181 -29.62 -16.11 20.34
N THR A 1182 -29.64 -17.42 20.57
CA THR A 1182 -30.07 -18.47 19.64
C THR A 1182 -31.57 -18.61 19.51
N ARG A 1183 -32.35 -17.62 19.97
CA ARG A 1183 -33.81 -17.62 19.84
C ARG A 1183 -34.17 -17.96 18.41
N SER A 1184 -34.88 -19.07 18.27
CA SER A 1184 -35.53 -19.41 17.04
C SER A 1184 -36.73 -18.48 16.90
N TYR A 1185 -36.79 -17.76 15.79
CA TYR A 1185 -37.91 -16.85 15.52
C TYR A 1185 -39.02 -17.69 14.90
N ASN A 1186 -40.20 -17.67 15.54
CA ASN A 1186 -41.40 -18.22 14.93
C ASN A 1186 -42.04 -17.11 14.11
N GLU A 1187 -41.82 -17.18 12.80
CA GLU A 1187 -42.38 -16.26 11.83
C GLU A 1187 -43.72 -16.77 11.31
N VAL A 1188 -44.61 -15.84 10.98
CA VAL A 1188 -45.93 -16.16 10.42
C VAL A 1188 -45.74 -16.58 8.96
N TRP A 1189 -46.07 -17.83 8.65
CA TRP A 1189 -45.88 -18.42 7.31
C TRP A 1189 -46.55 -17.59 6.22
N ARG A 1190 -47.78 -17.12 6.49
CA ARG A 1190 -48.60 -16.35 5.56
C ARG A 1190 -47.94 -15.04 5.10
N ASP A 1191 -47.30 -14.31 6.02
CA ASP A 1191 -46.71 -13.00 5.73
C ASP A 1191 -45.56 -13.11 4.72
N TYR A 1192 -44.75 -14.18 4.83
CA TYR A 1192 -43.68 -14.45 3.88
C TYR A 1192 -44.21 -15.08 2.59
N TRP A 1193 -45.22 -15.96 2.66
CA TRP A 1193 -45.83 -16.59 1.49
C TRP A 1193 -46.47 -15.58 0.54
N GLU A 1194 -47.15 -14.56 1.09
CA GLU A 1194 -47.77 -13.47 0.32
C GLU A 1194 -46.72 -12.54 -0.33
N ARG A 1195 -45.57 -12.34 0.32
CA ARG A 1195 -44.41 -11.61 -0.24
C ARG A 1195 -43.64 -12.42 -1.29
N GLY A 1196 -43.77 -13.74 -1.26
CA GLY A 1196 -43.03 -14.66 -2.12
C GLY A 1196 -43.49 -14.61 -3.58
N ALA A 1197 -42.53 -14.65 -4.50
CA ALA A 1197 -42.76 -14.73 -5.93
C ALA A 1197 -42.42 -16.15 -6.45
N PRO A 1198 -42.98 -16.61 -7.59
CA PRO A 1198 -42.53 -17.85 -8.21
C PRO A 1198 -41.04 -17.76 -8.59
N PRO A 1199 -40.32 -18.90 -8.68
CA PRO A 1199 -38.89 -18.92 -9.03
C PRO A 1199 -38.60 -18.15 -10.32
N ARG A 1200 -37.60 -17.25 -10.26
CA ARG A 1200 -37.14 -16.41 -11.37
C ARG A 1200 -35.62 -16.38 -11.46
#